data_AF-A0A8L7T7V0-F1
#
_entry.id   AF-A0A8L7T7V0-F1
#
_cell.length_a   1.000
_cell.length_b   1.000
_cell.length_c   1.000
_cell.angle_alpha   90.00
_cell.angle_beta   90.00
_cell.angle_gamma   90.00
#
_symmetry.space_group_name_H-M   'P 1'
#
loop_
_entity.id
_entity.type
_entity.pdbx_description
1 polymer ?
#
loop_
_entity_poly.entity_id
_entity_poly.type
_entity_poly.pdbx_seq_one_letter_code
_entity_poly.pdbx_strand_id
1 'polypeptide(L)'
;MVNVSKELLDKFYDLADFDQDNRHNAVIAILDEFEQNGSYLMERLISGLASSRAAARLGYTNALTIILSSFGKDWPVEMLFELADQKLPLNKAESPGSVLGQHLLHLAMVNSDAYDEALFEIGRREMSLAEKQSALAYSIANLLAQCANKLRGKRFAKNFWPLVKNEVTKPLDSINPEWFYFALLVMEKHSDTLKAEVSFLSTSGKLNISDEDCDAVINILKKASGFAENELISKLLILARISRNFETVYSKVVEKWLYHGDLHRVISRALPFINTMLQQIDFESDELVAVFSPEFVQLLRSIRKSNEFRFLFSMIEAILLVLKESLTSKEWTSANIAKLLDNFDRVGDGNFDEFIGGNVKITEKILLQLHSDAHDIILEALKGGGWRLRRITNVFLHWPINIQESVLKLLFKHGKWTEEMRNAFCSSIASLFIVSVRAGRNVTAIYKEEHKKFLQKLSKKQDTGIKLPMISGPLSIFMNMLTLWIAATSDSNERHAYLKDLAEIAAVGEKMAENDNSNNVAVLNDILLSLLSRPHRYHRSVIHYVFASFVPQMKLENLLQILETVNLSNEELMQESNVSESDDEEDEDEDGVGDSEQTSGESSEINNNDDITNEHEETDESEFEDEDEGETEVDHEFVNNLKKALGSAAAHSDDGSDKDSVSSTVSDETMFRLDEGLAAVFRKRMKNSRTLSAFLVEQAQQFRAKCFDLLLIAVSHQDAAYTTVDLILPLIECAQQALRRKDGELTFKKATNLLEIIIKHKKSELNEKNAVKLLDELVLKTSQTVNPVMRNILGSVASFLFSGCYDAKENNVAENMRTKVITLLEKYMNDNKNQILSEIVTAPFIKYPHALLSELPRIIDFAFNENIRTFQRIEALSCTVAFLRKDLVKNEQPDRQKIWKKIAKCLCSFASRFFSNLNFDNSKPRFFAYLVRVLTSFISISEESSKQCLQESLTEVLKELCNNTEFWKASDRLKRFNTASQSICGRKALASLKHLLSILEP
;
A
#
# COMPACT_ATOMS: atom_id res chain seq x y z
N MET A 1 -10.15 23.82 -69.76
CA MET A 1 -9.45 23.03 -68.73
C MET A 1 -8.67 24.02 -67.87
N VAL A 2 -9.11 24.24 -66.63
CA VAL A 2 -8.36 25.07 -65.65
C VAL A 2 -7.07 24.32 -65.35
N ASN A 3 -5.92 24.96 -65.56
CA ASN A 3 -4.61 24.35 -65.35
C ASN A 3 -4.28 24.44 -63.85
N VAL A 4 -4.95 23.63 -63.04
CA VAL A 4 -4.80 23.62 -61.59
C VAL A 4 -3.43 23.06 -61.22
N SER A 5 -2.70 23.74 -60.33
CA SER A 5 -1.38 23.29 -59.90
C SER A 5 -1.47 21.91 -59.25
N LYS A 6 -0.46 21.06 -59.47
CA LYS A 6 -0.36 19.75 -58.81
C LYS A 6 -0.41 19.90 -57.28
N GLU A 7 0.16 20.98 -56.77
CA GLU A 7 0.15 21.33 -55.35
C GLU A 7 -1.27 21.51 -54.79
N LEU A 8 -2.19 22.15 -55.52
CA LEU A 8 -3.59 22.31 -55.07
C LEU A 8 -4.36 20.98 -55.09
N LEU A 9 -4.04 20.07 -56.03
CA LEU A 9 -4.61 18.73 -56.06
C LEU A 9 -4.18 17.89 -54.85
N ASP A 10 -2.92 18.01 -54.44
CA ASP A 10 -2.38 17.30 -53.28
C ASP A 10 -3.12 17.69 -51.98
N LYS A 11 -3.54 18.97 -51.84
CA LYS A 11 -4.35 19.42 -50.69
C LYS A 11 -5.69 18.72 -50.53
N PHE A 12 -6.32 18.28 -51.63
CA PHE A 12 -7.55 17.49 -51.54
C PHE A 12 -7.33 16.06 -51.04
N TYR A 13 -6.12 15.52 -51.21
CA TYR A 13 -5.73 14.25 -50.58
C TYR A 13 -5.47 14.45 -49.08
N ASP A 14 -4.83 15.56 -48.71
CA ASP A 14 -4.56 15.93 -47.32
C ASP A 14 -5.86 16.17 -46.52
N LEU A 15 -6.94 16.68 -47.15
CA LEU A 15 -8.27 16.74 -46.52
C LEU A 15 -8.82 15.36 -46.12
N ALA A 16 -8.35 14.28 -46.76
CA ALA A 16 -8.78 12.91 -46.48
C ALA A 16 -7.83 12.16 -45.52
N ASP A 17 -6.86 12.84 -44.92
CA ASP A 17 -5.92 12.29 -43.94
C ASP A 17 -6.61 12.03 -42.59
N PHE A 18 -6.13 11.03 -41.83
CA PHE A 18 -6.56 10.77 -40.46
C PHE A 18 -5.94 11.74 -39.45
N ASP A 19 -4.78 12.32 -39.76
CA ASP A 19 -4.13 13.35 -38.95
C ASP A 19 -4.90 14.68 -39.01
N GLN A 20 -5.16 15.27 -37.84
CA GLN A 20 -5.95 16.50 -37.72
C GLN A 20 -5.19 17.74 -38.21
N ASP A 21 -3.88 17.80 -38.02
CA ASP A 21 -3.05 18.96 -38.39
C ASP A 21 -2.86 19.02 -39.90
N ASN A 22 -2.66 17.87 -40.55
CA ASN A 22 -2.64 17.77 -42.01
C ASN A 22 -3.95 18.27 -42.63
N ARG A 23 -5.10 17.83 -42.09
CA ARG A 23 -6.41 18.33 -42.54
C ARG A 23 -6.54 19.83 -42.33
N HIS A 24 -6.12 20.35 -41.17
CA HIS A 24 -6.21 21.79 -40.88
C HIS A 24 -5.40 22.63 -41.89
N ASN A 25 -4.16 22.24 -42.15
CA ASN A 25 -3.29 22.92 -43.13
C ASN A 25 -3.86 22.84 -44.56
N ALA A 26 -4.47 21.71 -44.92
CA ALA A 26 -5.13 21.56 -46.21
C ALA A 26 -6.33 22.51 -46.36
N VAL A 27 -7.13 22.69 -45.31
CA VAL A 27 -8.25 23.64 -45.30
C VAL A 27 -7.75 25.07 -45.53
N ILE A 28 -6.68 25.49 -44.84
CA ILE A 28 -6.09 26.83 -45.01
C ILE A 28 -5.62 27.03 -46.45
N ALA A 29 -4.86 26.08 -47.01
CA ALA A 29 -4.35 26.20 -48.37
C ALA A 29 -5.47 26.26 -49.43
N ILE A 30 -6.57 25.52 -49.23
CA ILE A 30 -7.73 25.58 -50.13
C ILE A 30 -8.46 26.92 -49.99
N LEU A 31 -8.51 27.49 -48.79
CA LEU A 31 -9.12 28.79 -48.54
C LEU A 31 -8.35 29.92 -49.24
N ASP A 32 -7.01 29.91 -49.16
CA ASP A 32 -6.14 30.92 -49.78
C ASP A 32 -6.26 30.95 -51.31
N GLU A 33 -6.50 29.78 -51.93
CA GLU A 33 -6.67 29.63 -53.37
C GLU A 33 -8.12 29.83 -53.85
N PHE A 34 -9.05 30.03 -52.91
CA PHE A 34 -10.49 30.02 -53.21
C PHE A 34 -10.91 31.23 -54.06
N GLU A 35 -10.31 32.40 -53.86
CA GLU A 35 -10.60 33.61 -54.65
C GLU A 35 -10.32 33.41 -56.14
N GLN A 36 -9.26 32.67 -56.49
CA GLN A 36 -8.83 32.50 -57.87
C GLN A 36 -9.52 31.30 -58.55
N ASN A 37 -9.88 30.26 -57.80
CA ASN A 37 -10.34 28.97 -58.32
C ASN A 37 -11.73 28.55 -57.80
N GLY A 38 -12.52 29.47 -57.26
CA GLY A 38 -13.73 29.20 -56.48
C GLY A 38 -14.71 28.21 -57.10
N SER A 39 -15.05 28.34 -58.39
CA SER A 39 -16.03 27.43 -59.02
C SER A 39 -15.57 25.98 -59.05
N TYR A 40 -14.31 25.74 -59.41
CA TYR A 40 -13.73 24.40 -59.45
C TYR A 40 -13.59 23.80 -58.05
N LEU A 41 -13.16 24.61 -57.08
CA LEU A 41 -12.99 24.16 -55.69
C LEU A 41 -14.34 23.82 -55.05
N MET A 42 -15.37 24.64 -55.27
CA MET A 42 -16.72 24.36 -54.79
C MET A 42 -17.28 23.06 -55.37
N GLU A 43 -17.13 22.85 -56.69
CA GLU A 43 -17.53 21.60 -57.34
C GLU A 43 -16.86 20.36 -56.73
N ARG A 44 -15.55 20.46 -56.46
CA ARG A 44 -14.77 19.38 -55.83
C ARG A 44 -15.21 19.13 -54.40
N LEU A 45 -15.40 20.19 -53.61
CA LEU A 45 -15.80 20.08 -52.21
C LEU A 45 -17.17 19.41 -52.08
N ILE A 46 -18.18 19.85 -52.85
CA ILE A 46 -19.52 19.26 -52.85
C ILE A 46 -19.46 17.80 -53.32
N SER A 47 -18.72 17.50 -54.39
CA SER A 47 -18.60 16.11 -54.88
C SER A 47 -17.96 15.18 -53.85
N GLY A 48 -16.99 15.67 -53.09
CA GLY A 48 -16.28 14.87 -52.08
C GLY A 48 -17.09 14.55 -50.83
N LEU A 49 -18.22 15.22 -50.58
CA LEU A 49 -19.11 14.92 -49.45
C LEU A 49 -19.71 13.50 -49.52
N ALA A 50 -19.85 12.94 -50.73
CA ALA A 50 -20.31 11.56 -50.94
C ALA A 50 -19.19 10.50 -50.85
N SER A 51 -17.98 10.86 -50.43
CA SER A 51 -16.86 9.92 -50.35
C SER A 51 -17.17 8.74 -49.42
N SER A 52 -16.72 7.54 -49.81
CA SER A 52 -16.80 6.35 -48.95
C SER A 52 -15.88 6.44 -47.73
N ARG A 53 -14.82 7.26 -47.79
CA ARG A 53 -13.86 7.46 -46.69
C ARG A 53 -14.40 8.45 -45.66
N ALA A 54 -14.55 8.02 -44.41
CA ALA A 54 -15.02 8.87 -43.31
C ALA A 54 -14.13 10.12 -43.09
N ALA A 55 -12.80 9.95 -43.13
CA ALA A 55 -11.85 11.05 -43.02
C ALA A 55 -12.04 12.12 -44.11
N ALA A 56 -12.30 11.69 -45.35
CA ALA A 56 -12.59 12.62 -46.46
C ALA A 56 -13.89 13.38 -46.20
N ARG A 57 -14.97 12.71 -45.80
CA ARG A 57 -16.24 13.41 -45.49
C ARG A 57 -16.06 14.47 -44.40
N LEU A 58 -15.31 14.17 -43.35
CA LEU A 58 -15.00 15.12 -42.29
C LEU A 58 -14.21 16.33 -42.82
N GLY A 59 -13.09 16.10 -43.52
CA GLY A 59 -12.25 17.19 -44.03
C GLY A 59 -12.96 18.07 -45.06
N TYR A 60 -13.71 17.46 -45.99
CA TYR A 60 -14.45 18.21 -47.01
C TYR A 60 -15.60 19.01 -46.41
N THR A 61 -16.33 18.47 -45.42
CA THR A 61 -17.41 19.20 -44.73
C THR A 61 -16.87 20.38 -43.95
N ASN A 62 -15.74 20.22 -43.24
CA ASN A 62 -15.09 21.31 -42.50
C ASN A 62 -14.57 22.40 -43.43
N ALA A 63 -13.85 22.03 -44.51
CA ALA A 63 -13.39 22.96 -45.52
C ALA A 63 -14.55 23.77 -46.12
N LEU A 64 -15.62 23.06 -46.51
CA LEU A 64 -16.81 23.68 -47.08
C LEU A 64 -17.49 24.63 -46.10
N THR A 65 -17.61 24.28 -44.82
CA THR A 65 -18.22 25.16 -43.80
C THR A 65 -17.46 26.48 -43.68
N ILE A 66 -16.13 26.45 -43.65
CA ILE A 66 -15.29 27.66 -43.54
C ILE A 66 -15.36 28.50 -44.82
N ILE A 67 -15.33 27.85 -45.99
CA ILE A 67 -15.45 28.53 -47.28
C ILE A 67 -16.82 29.20 -47.41
N LEU A 68 -17.89 28.52 -47.04
CA LEU A 68 -19.24 29.08 -47.04
C LEU A 68 -19.37 30.26 -46.08
N SER A 69 -18.69 30.22 -44.93
CA SER A 69 -18.66 31.34 -43.99
C SER A 69 -17.93 32.56 -44.56
N SER A 70 -16.85 32.32 -45.31
CA SER A 70 -15.98 33.38 -45.87
C SER A 70 -16.50 33.96 -47.19
N PHE A 71 -17.01 33.10 -48.08
CA PHE A 71 -17.37 33.42 -49.47
C PHE A 71 -18.86 33.21 -49.76
N GLY A 72 -19.72 33.02 -48.75
CA GLY A 72 -21.13 32.69 -48.95
C GLY A 72 -21.93 33.71 -49.76
N LYS A 73 -21.49 34.97 -49.82
CA LYS A 73 -22.11 36.01 -50.66
C LYS A 73 -21.99 35.73 -52.15
N ASP A 74 -20.94 35.03 -52.57
CA ASP A 74 -20.68 34.70 -53.96
C ASP A 74 -21.42 33.43 -54.41
N TRP A 75 -22.06 32.73 -53.48
CA TRP A 75 -22.71 31.43 -53.69
C TRP A 75 -24.17 31.45 -53.24
N PRO A 76 -25.09 31.97 -54.08
CA PRO A 76 -26.52 31.95 -53.79
C PRO A 76 -27.03 30.53 -53.50
N VAL A 77 -28.06 30.45 -52.65
CA VAL A 77 -28.64 29.18 -52.18
C VAL A 77 -29.08 28.30 -53.33
N GLU A 78 -29.71 28.89 -54.36
CA GLU A 78 -30.18 28.20 -55.55
C GLU A 78 -29.03 27.54 -56.29
N MET A 79 -27.89 28.23 -56.41
CA MET A 79 -26.70 27.71 -57.09
C MET A 79 -26.09 26.53 -56.33
N LEU A 80 -26.06 26.59 -54.99
CA LEU A 80 -25.57 25.49 -54.17
C LEU A 80 -26.48 24.26 -54.28
N PHE A 81 -27.81 24.45 -54.26
CA PHE A 81 -28.76 23.36 -54.40
C PHE A 81 -28.73 22.74 -55.80
N GLU A 82 -28.66 23.55 -56.86
CA GLU A 82 -28.49 23.04 -58.23
C GLU A 82 -27.21 22.22 -58.36
N LEU A 83 -26.11 22.71 -57.78
CA LEU A 83 -24.83 22.01 -57.82
C LEU A 83 -24.87 20.70 -57.04
N ALA A 84 -25.55 20.69 -55.88
CA ALA A 84 -25.78 19.48 -55.10
C ALA A 84 -26.64 18.47 -55.86
N ASP A 85 -27.72 18.91 -56.49
CA ASP A 85 -28.61 18.02 -57.25
C ASP A 85 -27.91 17.43 -58.49
N GLN A 86 -26.96 18.18 -59.08
CA GLN A 86 -26.13 17.69 -60.18
C GLN A 86 -25.05 16.70 -59.71
N LYS A 87 -24.30 17.02 -58.64
CA LYS A 87 -23.13 16.24 -58.21
C LYS A 87 -23.46 15.11 -57.24
N LEU A 88 -24.58 15.22 -56.52
CA LEU A 88 -25.05 14.29 -55.49
C LEU A 88 -26.50 13.86 -55.79
N PRO A 89 -26.78 13.24 -56.96
CA PRO A 89 -28.14 12.95 -57.40
C PRO A 89 -28.83 11.91 -56.52
N LEU A 90 -30.06 12.22 -56.06
CA LEU A 90 -30.84 11.37 -55.14
C LEU A 90 -31.69 10.30 -55.83
N ASN A 91 -31.73 10.26 -57.17
CA ASN A 91 -32.59 9.37 -57.95
C ASN A 91 -31.88 8.07 -58.40
N LYS A 92 -30.60 7.90 -58.06
CA LYS A 92 -29.85 6.68 -58.34
C LYS A 92 -29.96 5.74 -57.13
N ALA A 93 -30.58 4.58 -57.34
CA ALA A 93 -30.83 3.57 -56.30
C ALA A 93 -29.56 3.06 -55.58
N GLU A 94 -28.36 3.34 -56.10
CA GLU A 94 -27.08 2.80 -55.63
C GLU A 94 -26.15 3.80 -54.90
N SER A 95 -26.58 5.02 -54.53
CA SER A 95 -25.65 5.96 -53.84
C SER A 95 -26.13 6.43 -52.46
N PRO A 96 -26.02 5.60 -51.40
CA PRO A 96 -26.13 6.04 -50.02
C PRO A 96 -25.21 7.24 -49.71
N GLY A 97 -24.05 7.28 -50.38
CA GLY A 97 -23.09 8.39 -50.29
C GLY A 97 -23.68 9.74 -50.73
N SER A 98 -24.55 9.79 -51.75
CA SER A 98 -25.15 11.06 -52.21
C SER A 98 -26.16 11.62 -51.21
N VAL A 99 -26.96 10.76 -50.57
CA VAL A 99 -27.91 11.18 -49.52
C VAL A 99 -27.14 11.77 -48.34
N LEU A 100 -26.11 11.06 -47.88
CA LEU A 100 -25.22 11.56 -46.83
C LEU A 100 -24.51 12.85 -47.26
N GLY A 101 -24.06 12.93 -48.52
CA GLY A 101 -23.40 14.11 -49.06
C GLY A 101 -24.31 15.34 -49.07
N GLN A 102 -25.58 15.20 -49.44
CA GLN A 102 -26.54 16.31 -49.37
C GLN A 102 -26.80 16.73 -47.92
N HIS A 103 -26.94 15.78 -46.99
CA HIS A 103 -27.06 16.09 -45.57
C HIS A 103 -25.83 16.86 -45.04
N LEU A 104 -24.61 16.45 -45.43
CA LEU A 104 -23.37 17.14 -45.05
C LEU A 104 -23.25 18.54 -45.68
N LEU A 105 -23.79 18.75 -46.88
CA LEU A 105 -23.88 20.09 -47.47
C LEU A 105 -24.81 20.98 -46.64
N HIS A 106 -26.01 20.49 -46.32
CA HIS A 106 -26.95 21.22 -45.49
C HIS A 106 -26.36 21.54 -44.11
N LEU A 107 -25.64 20.58 -43.51
CA LEU A 107 -24.89 20.77 -42.27
C LEU A 107 -23.85 21.90 -42.40
N ALA A 108 -23.05 21.90 -43.46
CA ALA A 108 -22.07 22.95 -43.72
C ALA A 108 -22.72 24.33 -43.94
N MET A 109 -23.83 24.39 -44.68
CA MET A 109 -24.58 25.62 -44.89
C MET A 109 -25.12 26.18 -43.57
N VAL A 110 -25.73 25.33 -42.73
CA VAL A 110 -26.25 25.75 -41.42
C VAL A 110 -25.11 26.20 -40.51
N ASN A 111 -24.02 25.44 -40.42
CA ASN A 111 -22.88 25.78 -39.55
C ASN A 111 -22.07 26.99 -40.01
N SER A 112 -22.17 27.38 -41.29
CA SER A 112 -21.45 28.55 -41.81
C SER A 112 -22.01 29.91 -41.37
N ASP A 113 -23.22 29.94 -40.80
CA ASP A 113 -23.98 31.15 -40.46
C ASP A 113 -24.31 32.08 -41.66
N ALA A 114 -23.98 31.67 -42.89
CA ALA A 114 -24.17 32.50 -44.08
C ALA A 114 -25.58 32.39 -44.71
N TYR A 115 -26.37 31.36 -44.35
CA TYR A 115 -27.60 30.99 -45.05
C TYR A 115 -28.86 30.97 -44.16
N ASP A 116 -28.95 31.87 -43.18
CA ASP A 116 -30.08 31.96 -42.24
C ASP A 116 -31.46 32.14 -42.91
N GLU A 117 -31.51 32.84 -44.05
CA GLU A 117 -32.77 33.02 -44.79
C GLU A 117 -33.22 31.74 -45.52
N ALA A 118 -32.32 30.76 -45.72
CA ALA A 118 -32.61 29.50 -46.37
C ALA A 118 -33.00 28.36 -45.41
N LEU A 119 -32.98 28.58 -44.09
CA LEU A 119 -33.20 27.53 -43.09
C LEU A 119 -34.51 26.74 -43.29
N PHE A 120 -35.57 27.41 -43.77
CA PHE A 120 -36.83 26.73 -44.08
C PHE A 120 -36.72 25.79 -45.28
N GLU A 121 -36.03 26.21 -46.35
CA GLU A 121 -35.83 25.38 -47.53
C GLU A 121 -34.88 24.21 -47.22
N ILE A 122 -33.82 24.47 -46.46
CA ILE A 122 -32.93 23.42 -45.93
C ILE A 122 -33.75 22.41 -45.12
N GLY A 123 -34.60 22.88 -44.21
CA GLY A 123 -35.48 22.00 -43.43
C GLY A 123 -36.41 21.15 -44.29
N ARG A 124 -37.00 21.71 -45.36
CA ARG A 124 -37.82 20.95 -46.31
C ARG A 124 -37.01 19.87 -47.04
N ARG A 125 -35.80 20.21 -47.50
CA ARG A 125 -34.92 19.26 -48.19
C ARG A 125 -34.49 18.13 -47.25
N GLU A 126 -34.14 18.46 -46.01
CA GLU A 126 -33.79 17.48 -44.96
C GLU A 126 -34.95 16.52 -44.63
N MET A 127 -36.20 17.01 -44.55
CA MET A 127 -37.38 16.14 -44.39
C MET A 127 -37.48 15.10 -45.53
N SER A 128 -37.21 15.51 -46.77
CA SER A 128 -37.19 14.58 -47.90
C SER A 128 -36.04 13.57 -47.83
N LEU A 129 -34.90 13.92 -47.23
CA LEU A 129 -33.81 12.98 -47.01
C LEU A 129 -34.16 11.95 -45.92
N ALA A 130 -34.87 12.36 -44.87
CA ALA A 130 -35.29 11.47 -43.79
C ALA A 130 -36.19 10.33 -44.29
N GLU A 131 -37.09 10.62 -45.23
CA GLU A 131 -37.94 9.61 -45.88
C GLU A 131 -37.16 8.60 -46.72
N LYS A 132 -36.00 9.01 -47.28
CA LYS A 132 -35.18 8.16 -48.16
C LYS A 132 -34.19 7.29 -47.41
N GLN A 133 -33.69 7.74 -46.25
CA GLN A 133 -32.66 7.03 -45.50
C GLN A 133 -32.89 7.17 -43.99
N SER A 134 -33.57 6.18 -43.41
CA SER A 134 -33.86 6.12 -41.97
C SER A 134 -32.60 6.07 -41.11
N ALA A 135 -31.47 5.57 -41.63
CA ALA A 135 -30.20 5.55 -40.90
C ALA A 135 -29.67 6.95 -40.53
N LEU A 136 -30.16 8.02 -41.18
CA LEU A 136 -29.78 9.41 -40.88
C LEU A 136 -30.78 10.13 -39.96
N ALA A 137 -31.86 9.47 -39.53
CA ALA A 137 -32.99 10.11 -38.85
C ALA A 137 -32.57 11.01 -37.67
N TYR A 138 -31.67 10.55 -36.80
CA TYR A 138 -31.16 11.36 -35.69
C TYR A 138 -30.26 12.52 -36.10
N SER A 139 -29.39 12.32 -37.09
CA SER A 139 -28.53 13.40 -37.60
C SER A 139 -29.38 14.50 -38.25
N ILE A 140 -30.42 14.08 -38.98
CA ILE A 140 -31.41 14.99 -39.58
C ILE A 140 -32.21 15.70 -38.50
N ALA A 141 -32.73 15.00 -37.49
CA ALA A 141 -33.43 15.61 -36.36
C ALA A 141 -32.56 16.65 -35.64
N ASN A 142 -31.27 16.36 -35.44
CA ASN A 142 -30.33 17.30 -34.85
C ASN A 142 -30.12 18.55 -35.74
N LEU A 143 -29.92 18.36 -37.05
CA LEU A 143 -29.76 19.48 -37.98
C LEU A 143 -31.03 20.33 -38.11
N LEU A 144 -32.21 19.69 -38.15
CA LEU A 144 -33.50 20.38 -38.10
C LEU A 144 -33.65 21.18 -36.80
N ALA A 145 -33.23 20.62 -35.67
CA ALA A 145 -33.26 21.33 -34.40
C ALA A 145 -32.30 22.52 -34.36
N GLN A 146 -31.11 22.40 -34.96
CA GLN A 146 -30.19 23.54 -35.15
C GLN A 146 -30.83 24.64 -36.01
N CYS A 147 -31.46 24.27 -37.13
CA CYS A 147 -32.20 25.22 -37.96
C CYS A 147 -33.30 25.93 -37.16
N ALA A 148 -34.13 25.17 -36.44
CA ALA A 148 -35.17 25.69 -35.58
C ALA A 148 -34.59 26.65 -34.52
N ASN A 149 -33.50 26.26 -33.86
CA ASN A 149 -32.85 27.03 -32.81
C ASN A 149 -32.11 28.27 -33.32
N LYS A 150 -31.86 28.43 -34.63
CA LYS A 150 -31.43 29.72 -35.21
C LYS A 150 -32.58 30.69 -35.44
N LEU A 151 -33.78 30.17 -35.73
CA LEU A 151 -34.96 31.01 -35.96
C LEU A 151 -35.46 31.69 -34.69
N ARG A 152 -36.10 32.86 -34.87
CA ARG A 152 -36.91 33.52 -33.82
C ARG A 152 -38.24 32.81 -33.67
N GLY A 153 -38.84 32.81 -32.47
CA GLY A 153 -40.09 32.09 -32.16
C GLY A 153 -41.23 32.33 -33.16
N LYS A 154 -41.43 33.58 -33.63
CA LYS A 154 -42.45 33.88 -34.65
C LYS A 154 -42.17 33.23 -36.01
N ARG A 155 -40.91 33.22 -36.47
CA ARG A 155 -40.52 32.59 -37.74
C ARG A 155 -40.58 31.06 -37.63
N PHE A 156 -40.16 30.52 -36.49
CA PHE A 156 -40.29 29.09 -36.20
C PHE A 156 -41.75 28.65 -36.25
N ALA A 157 -42.64 29.26 -35.46
CA ALA A 157 -44.05 28.89 -35.38
C ALA A 157 -44.77 28.99 -36.74
N LYS A 158 -44.47 30.05 -37.52
CA LYS A 158 -45.15 30.30 -38.80
C LYS A 158 -44.63 29.43 -39.93
N ASN A 159 -43.30 29.29 -40.05
CA ASN A 159 -42.69 28.73 -41.24
C ASN A 159 -42.14 27.32 -40.98
N PHE A 160 -41.44 27.10 -39.87
CA PHE A 160 -40.67 25.87 -39.66
C PHE A 160 -41.48 24.77 -38.94
N TRP A 161 -42.24 25.13 -37.89
CA TRP A 161 -43.05 24.19 -37.12
C TRP A 161 -44.00 23.33 -37.98
N PRO A 162 -44.71 23.88 -38.99
CA PRO A 162 -45.58 23.08 -39.85
C PRO A 162 -44.88 21.94 -40.60
N LEU A 163 -43.55 22.01 -40.81
CA LEU A 163 -42.78 20.94 -41.49
C LEU A 163 -42.67 19.68 -40.63
N VAL A 164 -42.50 19.85 -39.32
CA VAL A 164 -42.18 18.76 -38.38
C VAL A 164 -43.34 18.41 -37.45
N LYS A 165 -44.36 19.27 -37.36
CA LYS A 165 -45.49 19.18 -36.42
C LYS A 165 -46.10 17.78 -36.37
N ASN A 166 -46.48 17.22 -37.52
CA ASN A 166 -47.19 15.93 -37.59
C ASN A 166 -46.38 14.76 -37.04
N GLU A 167 -45.05 14.87 -37.07
CA GLU A 167 -44.15 13.85 -36.54
C GLU A 167 -43.90 14.05 -35.04
N VAL A 168 -43.77 15.31 -34.60
CA VAL A 168 -43.44 15.67 -33.22
C VAL A 168 -44.65 15.60 -32.27
N THR A 169 -45.86 15.86 -32.75
CA THR A 169 -47.09 15.85 -31.91
C THR A 169 -47.73 14.47 -31.79
N LYS A 170 -47.06 13.40 -32.23
CA LYS A 170 -47.54 12.03 -32.04
C LYS A 170 -47.58 11.70 -30.53
N PRO A 171 -48.56 10.91 -30.06
CA PRO A 171 -48.57 10.40 -28.69
C PRO A 171 -47.26 9.67 -28.36
N LEU A 172 -46.83 9.69 -27.09
CA LEU A 172 -45.56 9.08 -26.67
C LEU A 172 -45.41 7.61 -27.07
N ASP A 173 -46.49 6.83 -27.10
CA ASP A 173 -46.44 5.42 -27.53
C ASP A 173 -46.12 5.23 -29.02
N SER A 174 -46.40 6.25 -29.83
CA SER A 174 -46.34 6.24 -31.30
C SER A 174 -45.26 7.16 -31.86
N ILE A 175 -44.68 8.06 -31.07
CA ILE A 175 -43.62 8.96 -31.53
C ILE A 175 -42.35 8.15 -31.80
N ASN A 176 -41.66 8.48 -32.90
CA ASN A 176 -40.35 7.90 -33.14
C ASN A 176 -39.28 8.59 -32.30
N PRO A 177 -38.20 7.89 -31.92
CA PRO A 177 -37.15 8.44 -31.07
C PRO A 177 -36.48 9.72 -31.59
N GLU A 178 -36.29 9.86 -32.90
CA GLU A 178 -35.69 11.06 -33.51
C GLU A 178 -36.57 12.31 -33.34
N TRP A 179 -37.90 12.16 -33.35
CA TRP A 179 -38.82 13.29 -33.19
C TRP A 179 -39.03 13.65 -31.74
N PHE A 180 -38.97 12.67 -30.84
CA PHE A 180 -38.85 12.92 -29.42
C PHE A 180 -37.55 13.69 -29.11
N TYR A 181 -36.42 13.25 -29.68
CA TYR A 181 -35.13 13.95 -29.56
C TYR A 181 -35.20 15.38 -30.09
N PHE A 182 -35.75 15.59 -31.29
CA PHE A 182 -35.96 16.92 -31.86
C PHE A 182 -36.74 17.82 -30.89
N ALA A 183 -37.84 17.34 -30.32
CA ALA A 183 -38.65 18.11 -29.36
C ALA A 183 -37.81 18.55 -28.14
N LEU A 184 -37.02 17.63 -27.58
CA LEU A 184 -36.13 17.93 -26.46
C LEU A 184 -35.06 18.97 -26.84
N LEU A 185 -34.55 18.96 -28.07
CA LEU A 185 -33.54 19.92 -28.52
C LEU A 185 -34.09 21.34 -28.72
N VAL A 186 -35.38 21.51 -29.03
CA VAL A 186 -35.97 22.83 -29.37
C VAL A 186 -36.84 23.43 -28.28
N MET A 187 -37.27 22.64 -27.29
CA MET A 187 -38.27 23.07 -26.31
C MET A 187 -37.83 24.26 -25.46
N GLU A 188 -36.56 24.39 -25.12
CA GLU A 188 -36.06 25.50 -24.29
C GLU A 188 -36.26 26.86 -24.99
N LYS A 189 -36.06 26.92 -26.31
CA LYS A 189 -36.19 28.16 -27.09
C LYS A 189 -37.63 28.39 -27.59
N HIS A 190 -38.35 27.31 -27.93
CA HIS A 190 -39.63 27.39 -28.64
C HIS A 190 -40.82 26.84 -27.83
N SER A 191 -40.70 26.82 -26.50
CA SER A 191 -41.72 26.31 -25.57
C SER A 191 -43.12 26.85 -25.82
N ASP A 192 -43.28 28.13 -26.15
CA ASP A 192 -44.58 28.75 -26.42
C ASP A 192 -45.34 28.10 -27.58
N THR A 193 -44.63 27.61 -28.58
CA THR A 193 -45.23 26.89 -29.71
C THR A 193 -45.50 25.44 -29.34
N LEU A 194 -44.56 24.77 -28.66
CA LEU A 194 -44.67 23.35 -28.36
C LEU A 194 -45.69 23.05 -27.25
N LYS A 195 -45.79 23.87 -26.20
CA LYS A 195 -46.62 23.60 -25.01
C LYS A 195 -48.12 23.49 -25.30
N ALA A 196 -48.58 24.00 -26.44
CA ALA A 196 -49.98 23.90 -26.86
C ALA A 196 -50.30 22.57 -27.58
N GLU A 197 -49.30 21.85 -28.07
CA GLU A 197 -49.48 20.73 -29.01
C GLU A 197 -48.70 19.47 -28.64
N VAL A 198 -47.69 19.55 -27.76
CA VAL A 198 -46.84 18.42 -27.35
C VAL A 198 -47.22 17.95 -25.95
N SER A 199 -47.60 16.68 -25.82
CA SER A 199 -48.23 16.13 -24.60
C SER A 199 -47.31 16.03 -23.38
N PHE A 200 -46.01 15.86 -23.59
CA PHE A 200 -45.01 15.71 -22.52
C PHE A 200 -44.37 17.03 -22.07
N LEU A 201 -45.00 18.16 -22.41
CA LEU A 201 -44.65 19.49 -21.90
C LEU A 201 -45.72 19.96 -20.91
N SER A 202 -45.28 20.58 -19.82
CA SER A 202 -46.18 21.28 -18.91
C SER A 202 -46.71 22.57 -19.54
N THR A 203 -47.72 23.18 -18.91
CA THR A 203 -48.25 24.49 -19.29
C THR A 203 -47.22 25.62 -19.21
N SER A 204 -46.14 25.42 -18.45
CA SER A 204 -44.98 26.33 -18.40
C SER A 204 -43.93 26.06 -19.48
N GLY A 205 -44.14 25.04 -20.32
CA GLY A 205 -43.25 24.66 -21.40
C GLY A 205 -42.02 23.85 -20.98
N LYS A 206 -41.99 23.37 -19.73
CA LYS A 206 -40.94 22.47 -19.22
C LYS A 206 -41.28 21.01 -19.46
N LEU A 207 -40.27 20.15 -19.52
CA LEU A 207 -40.44 18.69 -19.57
C LEU A 207 -41.30 18.22 -18.40
N ASN A 208 -42.33 17.43 -18.69
CA ASN A 208 -43.20 16.81 -17.71
C ASN A 208 -43.50 15.37 -18.11
N ILE A 209 -42.70 14.44 -17.58
CA ILE A 209 -42.94 13.00 -17.69
C ILE A 209 -43.65 12.58 -16.42
N SER A 210 -44.93 12.23 -16.53
CA SER A 210 -45.71 11.67 -15.43
C SER A 210 -45.44 10.18 -15.26
N ASP A 211 -45.94 9.59 -14.17
CA ASP A 211 -45.81 8.15 -13.94
C ASP A 211 -46.46 7.31 -15.05
N GLU A 212 -47.55 7.81 -15.64
CA GLU A 212 -48.26 7.15 -16.75
C GLU A 212 -47.46 7.20 -18.06
N ASP A 213 -46.62 8.22 -18.24
CA ASP A 213 -45.79 8.41 -19.43
C ASP A 213 -44.53 7.53 -19.42
N CYS A 214 -44.11 7.04 -18.25
CA CYS A 214 -42.80 6.40 -18.06
C CYS A 214 -42.58 5.20 -18.99
N ASP A 215 -43.56 4.30 -19.11
CA ASP A 215 -43.44 3.10 -19.96
C ASP A 215 -43.37 3.46 -21.45
N ALA A 216 -44.10 4.50 -21.86
CA ALA A 216 -44.03 5.02 -23.22
C ALA A 216 -42.63 5.55 -23.54
N VAL A 217 -42.03 6.33 -22.62
CA VAL A 217 -40.66 6.84 -22.78
C VAL A 217 -39.63 5.70 -22.79
N ILE A 218 -39.77 4.69 -21.93
CA ILE A 218 -38.90 3.49 -21.97
C ILE A 218 -38.97 2.82 -23.35
N ASN A 219 -40.17 2.71 -23.94
CA ASN A 219 -40.34 2.12 -25.26
C ASN A 219 -39.72 2.99 -26.37
N ILE A 220 -39.71 4.31 -26.23
CA ILE A 220 -38.95 5.21 -27.12
C ILE A 220 -37.45 4.92 -27.00
N LEU A 221 -36.91 4.83 -25.77
CA LEU A 221 -35.49 4.52 -25.56
C LEU A 221 -35.10 3.14 -26.09
N LYS A 222 -35.98 2.13 -26.02
CA LYS A 222 -35.74 0.80 -26.62
C LYS A 222 -35.68 0.81 -28.15
N LYS A 223 -36.34 1.78 -28.80
CA LYS A 223 -36.32 1.95 -30.26
C LYS A 223 -35.12 2.77 -30.73
N ALA A 224 -34.47 3.52 -29.83
CA ALA A 224 -33.21 4.20 -30.12
C ALA A 224 -32.10 3.16 -30.42
N SER A 225 -31.10 3.54 -31.22
CA SER A 225 -30.00 2.63 -31.53
C SER A 225 -28.64 3.33 -31.55
N GLY A 226 -27.66 2.67 -30.97
CA GLY A 226 -26.25 3.08 -31.00
C GLY A 226 -26.01 4.43 -30.33
N PHE A 227 -25.18 5.28 -30.96
CA PHE A 227 -24.75 6.57 -30.39
C PHE A 227 -25.92 7.52 -30.06
N ALA A 228 -27.02 7.45 -30.81
CA ALA A 228 -28.16 8.34 -30.64
C ALA A 228 -28.91 8.14 -29.31
N GLU A 229 -28.80 6.96 -28.73
CA GLU A 229 -29.37 6.59 -27.44
C GLU A 229 -28.77 7.42 -26.30
N ASN A 230 -27.43 7.52 -26.25
CA ASN A 230 -26.72 8.27 -25.23
C ASN A 230 -27.05 9.77 -25.32
N GLU A 231 -27.04 10.35 -26.51
CA GLU A 231 -27.38 11.75 -26.74
C GLU A 231 -28.82 12.07 -26.33
N LEU A 232 -29.76 11.18 -26.66
CA LEU A 232 -31.16 11.31 -26.30
C LEU A 232 -31.34 11.29 -24.78
N ILE A 233 -30.76 10.31 -24.09
CA ILE A 233 -30.90 10.17 -22.64
C ILE A 233 -30.20 11.32 -21.91
N SER A 234 -29.01 11.72 -22.34
CA SER A 234 -28.30 12.88 -21.78
C SER A 234 -29.14 14.15 -21.88
N LYS A 235 -29.74 14.43 -23.05
CA LYS A 235 -30.61 15.61 -23.21
C LYS A 235 -31.87 15.50 -22.36
N LEU A 236 -32.48 14.31 -22.27
CA LEU A 236 -33.64 14.05 -21.42
C LEU A 236 -33.34 14.34 -19.95
N LEU A 237 -32.21 13.85 -19.44
CA LEU A 237 -31.79 14.04 -18.05
C LEU A 237 -31.44 15.50 -17.74
N ILE A 238 -30.76 16.21 -18.64
CA ILE A 238 -30.49 17.65 -18.48
C ILE A 238 -31.79 18.45 -18.35
N LEU A 239 -32.79 18.13 -19.18
CA LEU A 239 -34.09 18.80 -19.12
C LEU A 239 -34.89 18.39 -17.87
N ALA A 240 -34.80 17.13 -17.45
CA ALA A 240 -35.41 16.65 -16.21
C ALA A 240 -34.81 17.35 -14.98
N ARG A 241 -33.50 17.63 -14.98
CA ARG A 241 -32.84 18.47 -13.97
C ARG A 241 -33.44 19.88 -13.94
N ILE A 242 -33.56 20.55 -15.09
CA ILE A 242 -34.13 21.91 -15.20
C ILE A 242 -35.60 21.95 -14.72
N SER A 243 -36.34 20.87 -14.91
CA SER A 243 -37.72 20.74 -14.44
C SER A 243 -37.87 20.21 -13.01
N ARG A 244 -36.77 19.94 -12.29
CA ARG A 244 -36.76 19.29 -10.95
C ARG A 244 -37.49 17.95 -10.92
N ASN A 245 -37.38 17.18 -12.00
CA ASN A 245 -37.95 15.85 -12.14
C ASN A 245 -36.86 14.79 -12.43
N PHE A 246 -35.60 15.08 -12.06
CA PHE A 246 -34.45 14.22 -12.36
C PHE A 246 -34.62 12.81 -11.75
N GLU A 247 -34.87 12.71 -10.44
CA GLU A 247 -35.00 11.42 -9.75
C GLU A 247 -36.09 10.54 -10.38
N THR A 248 -37.26 11.10 -10.66
CA THR A 248 -38.36 10.36 -11.29
C THR A 248 -37.96 9.85 -12.68
N VAL A 249 -37.39 10.72 -13.53
CA VAL A 249 -37.02 10.34 -14.89
C VAL A 249 -35.86 9.35 -14.87
N TYR A 250 -34.86 9.54 -14.02
CA TYR A 250 -33.76 8.60 -13.88
C TYR A 250 -34.28 7.25 -13.40
N SER A 251 -34.87 7.17 -12.20
CA SER A 251 -35.22 5.89 -11.58
C SER A 251 -36.39 5.17 -12.26
N LYS A 252 -37.41 5.90 -12.77
CA LYS A 252 -38.57 5.25 -13.40
C LYS A 252 -38.40 4.99 -14.89
N VAL A 253 -37.50 5.69 -15.59
CA VAL A 253 -37.32 5.54 -17.05
C VAL A 253 -35.92 5.03 -17.38
N VAL A 254 -34.87 5.82 -17.09
CA VAL A 254 -33.50 5.52 -17.52
C VAL A 254 -33.00 4.25 -16.85
N GLU A 255 -33.15 4.14 -15.55
CA GLU A 255 -32.70 3.00 -14.74
C GLU A 255 -33.39 1.70 -15.20
N LYS A 256 -34.73 1.69 -15.30
CA LYS A 256 -35.48 0.53 -15.82
C LYS A 256 -35.04 0.11 -17.21
N TRP A 257 -34.69 1.08 -18.05
CA TRP A 257 -34.19 0.80 -19.38
C TRP A 257 -32.75 0.25 -19.35
N LEU A 258 -31.85 0.80 -18.53
CA LEU A 258 -30.46 0.36 -18.35
C LEU A 258 -30.36 -1.11 -17.90
N TYR A 259 -31.24 -1.53 -16.99
CA TYR A 259 -31.27 -2.89 -16.43
C TYR A 259 -32.19 -3.86 -17.20
N HIS A 260 -32.72 -3.47 -18.36
CA HIS A 260 -33.58 -4.35 -19.15
C HIS A 260 -32.78 -5.38 -19.95
N GLY A 261 -32.98 -6.67 -19.68
CA GLY A 261 -32.41 -7.78 -20.48
C GLY A 261 -31.56 -8.72 -19.62
N ASP A 262 -30.73 -9.53 -20.28
CA ASP A 262 -29.75 -10.38 -19.60
C ASP A 262 -28.58 -9.57 -19.03
N LEU A 263 -27.85 -10.16 -18.07
CA LEU A 263 -26.77 -9.49 -17.34
C LEU A 263 -25.67 -8.96 -18.28
N HIS A 264 -25.33 -9.67 -19.36
CA HIS A 264 -24.28 -9.23 -20.29
C HIS A 264 -24.71 -7.97 -21.07
N ARG A 265 -25.95 -7.90 -21.53
CA ARG A 265 -26.52 -6.69 -22.14
C ARG A 265 -26.57 -5.53 -21.16
N VAL A 266 -26.94 -5.81 -19.91
CA VAL A 266 -26.95 -4.80 -18.85
C VAL A 266 -25.54 -4.26 -18.59
N ILE A 267 -24.53 -5.11 -18.44
CA ILE A 267 -23.15 -4.69 -18.20
C ILE A 267 -22.61 -3.85 -19.37
N SER A 268 -22.76 -4.36 -20.59
CA SER A 268 -22.24 -3.70 -21.81
C SER A 268 -22.90 -2.35 -22.12
N ARG A 269 -24.10 -2.10 -21.59
CA ARG A 269 -24.82 -0.84 -21.74
C ARG A 269 -24.66 0.08 -20.53
N ALA A 270 -24.95 -0.41 -19.34
CA ALA A 270 -25.07 0.41 -18.15
C ALA A 270 -23.74 0.98 -17.68
N LEU A 271 -22.67 0.16 -17.68
CA LEU A 271 -21.38 0.62 -17.17
C LEU A 271 -20.76 1.70 -18.07
N PRO A 272 -20.69 1.54 -19.41
CA PRO A 272 -20.16 2.59 -20.29
C PRO A 272 -21.04 3.84 -20.30
N PHE A 273 -22.37 3.69 -20.24
CA PHE A 273 -23.30 4.82 -20.20
C PHE A 273 -23.11 5.64 -18.92
N ILE A 274 -23.17 5.01 -17.75
CA ILE A 274 -23.03 5.69 -16.45
C ILE A 274 -21.65 6.34 -16.35
N ASN A 275 -20.59 5.66 -16.79
CA ASN A 275 -19.26 6.26 -16.82
C ASN A 275 -19.22 7.51 -17.70
N THR A 276 -19.70 7.43 -18.94
CA THR A 276 -19.71 8.58 -19.87
C THR A 276 -20.54 9.74 -19.31
N MET A 277 -21.72 9.43 -18.77
CA MET A 277 -22.63 10.39 -18.18
C MET A 277 -22.00 11.13 -16.99
N LEU A 278 -21.39 10.39 -16.05
CA LEU A 278 -20.73 10.96 -14.86
C LEU A 278 -19.50 11.80 -15.21
N GLN A 279 -18.82 11.52 -16.33
CA GLN A 279 -17.67 12.31 -16.79
C GLN A 279 -18.08 13.60 -17.51
N GLN A 280 -19.28 13.66 -18.09
CA GLN A 280 -19.75 14.80 -18.88
C GLN A 280 -20.63 15.77 -18.10
N ILE A 281 -21.33 15.28 -17.08
CA ILE A 281 -22.32 16.05 -16.34
C ILE A 281 -21.87 16.15 -14.89
N ASP A 282 -21.77 17.38 -14.40
CA ASP A 282 -21.59 17.64 -12.98
C ASP A 282 -22.93 17.47 -12.26
N PHE A 283 -23.09 16.39 -11.49
CA PHE A 283 -24.33 16.02 -10.79
C PHE A 283 -24.41 16.61 -9.39
N GLU A 284 -25.60 17.05 -8.98
CA GLU A 284 -25.89 17.44 -7.60
C GLU A 284 -25.98 16.22 -6.68
N SER A 285 -25.90 16.43 -5.37
CA SER A 285 -25.83 15.33 -4.40
C SER A 285 -27.07 14.42 -4.42
N ASP A 286 -28.28 14.96 -4.58
CA ASP A 286 -29.52 14.20 -4.70
C ASP A 286 -29.60 13.39 -6.01
N GLU A 287 -29.02 13.93 -7.09
CA GLU A 287 -28.94 13.23 -8.37
C GLU A 287 -27.95 12.08 -8.33
N LEU A 288 -26.80 12.25 -7.66
CA LEU A 288 -25.84 11.17 -7.44
C LEU A 288 -26.43 10.05 -6.58
N VAL A 289 -27.27 10.37 -5.60
CA VAL A 289 -28.02 9.35 -4.85
C VAL A 289 -28.92 8.53 -5.76
N ALA A 290 -29.54 9.15 -6.76
CA ALA A 290 -30.35 8.44 -7.75
C ALA A 290 -29.48 7.61 -8.72
N VAL A 291 -28.31 8.11 -9.14
CA VAL A 291 -27.39 7.38 -10.03
C VAL A 291 -26.79 6.15 -9.34
N PHE A 292 -26.33 6.31 -8.10
CA PHE A 292 -25.81 5.23 -7.26
C PHE A 292 -26.95 4.52 -6.53
N SER A 293 -27.94 4.06 -7.29
CA SER A 293 -29.12 3.33 -6.80
C SER A 293 -28.75 1.94 -6.27
N PRO A 294 -29.64 1.30 -5.48
CA PRO A 294 -29.46 -0.09 -5.05
C PRO A 294 -29.22 -1.05 -6.23
N GLU A 295 -29.90 -0.84 -7.35
CA GLU A 295 -29.77 -1.62 -8.58
C GLU A 295 -28.38 -1.47 -9.20
N PHE A 296 -27.81 -0.25 -9.20
CA PHE A 296 -26.44 -0.04 -9.67
C PHE A 296 -25.41 -0.71 -8.76
N VAL A 297 -25.57 -0.58 -7.45
CA VAL A 297 -24.70 -1.28 -6.48
C VAL A 297 -24.81 -2.80 -6.68
N GLN A 298 -26.00 -3.33 -6.93
CA GLN A 298 -26.23 -4.76 -7.19
C GLN A 298 -25.55 -5.20 -8.50
N LEU A 299 -25.55 -4.35 -9.53
CA LEU A 299 -24.82 -4.59 -10.76
C LEU A 299 -23.30 -4.67 -10.49
N LEU A 300 -22.74 -3.71 -9.76
CA LEU A 300 -21.30 -3.72 -9.40
C LEU A 300 -20.94 -5.00 -8.64
N ARG A 301 -21.77 -5.41 -7.69
CA ARG A 301 -21.55 -6.66 -6.96
C ARG A 301 -21.66 -7.90 -7.85
N SER A 302 -22.56 -7.89 -8.82
CA SER A 302 -22.73 -8.99 -9.78
C SER A 302 -21.53 -9.07 -10.74
N ILE A 303 -20.99 -7.92 -11.19
CA ILE A 303 -19.77 -7.86 -12.02
C ILE A 303 -18.57 -8.42 -11.26
N ARG A 304 -18.41 -8.10 -9.97
CA ARG A 304 -17.30 -8.61 -9.15
C ARG A 304 -17.23 -10.15 -9.09
N LYS A 305 -18.38 -10.81 -9.17
CA LYS A 305 -18.50 -12.28 -9.21
C LYS A 305 -18.25 -12.87 -10.61
N SER A 306 -18.16 -12.03 -11.65
CA SER A 306 -17.95 -12.47 -13.02
C SER A 306 -16.46 -12.51 -13.38
N ASN A 307 -16.12 -13.35 -14.37
CA ASN A 307 -14.76 -13.43 -14.92
C ASN A 307 -14.34 -12.14 -15.65
N GLU A 308 -15.30 -11.25 -15.97
CA GLU A 308 -15.05 -10.00 -16.68
C GLU A 308 -14.58 -8.88 -15.74
N PHE A 309 -14.68 -9.07 -14.41
CA PHE A 309 -14.33 -8.06 -13.41
C PHE A 309 -12.96 -7.44 -13.65
N ARG A 310 -11.94 -8.25 -13.98
CA ARG A 310 -10.57 -7.76 -14.23
C ARG A 310 -10.51 -6.72 -15.36
N PHE A 311 -11.34 -6.87 -16.40
CA PHE A 311 -11.37 -5.95 -17.54
C PHE A 311 -12.23 -4.71 -17.25
N LEU A 312 -13.24 -4.85 -16.39
CA LEU A 312 -14.19 -3.80 -16.06
C LEU A 312 -13.81 -2.98 -14.82
N PHE A 313 -12.88 -3.48 -13.99
CA PHE A 313 -12.52 -2.85 -12.73
C PHE A 313 -12.03 -1.41 -12.91
N SER A 314 -11.22 -1.13 -13.92
CA SER A 314 -10.75 0.24 -14.21
C SER A 314 -11.90 1.23 -14.46
N MET A 315 -12.98 0.77 -15.11
CA MET A 315 -14.17 1.59 -15.36
C MET A 315 -15.01 1.72 -14.08
N ILE A 316 -15.15 0.66 -13.29
CA ILE A 316 -15.81 0.72 -11.97
C ILE A 316 -15.08 1.70 -11.05
N GLU A 317 -13.76 1.61 -11.00
CA GLU A 317 -12.92 2.51 -10.21
C GLU A 317 -13.07 3.96 -10.68
N ALA A 318 -13.05 4.22 -11.98
CA ALA A 318 -13.30 5.55 -12.53
C ALA A 318 -14.67 6.12 -12.11
N ILE A 319 -15.73 5.30 -12.14
CA ILE A 319 -17.06 5.69 -11.68
C ILE A 319 -17.07 6.02 -10.18
N LEU A 320 -16.48 5.15 -9.34
CA LEU A 320 -16.44 5.36 -7.90
C LEU A 320 -15.55 6.57 -7.52
N LEU A 321 -14.53 6.88 -8.32
CA LEU A 321 -13.69 8.06 -8.14
C LEU A 321 -14.47 9.36 -8.36
N VAL A 322 -15.39 9.42 -9.33
CA VAL A 322 -16.26 10.59 -9.52
C VAL A 322 -17.13 10.83 -8.28
N LEU A 323 -17.71 9.78 -7.71
CA LEU A 323 -18.48 9.91 -6.47
C LEU A 323 -17.60 10.36 -5.31
N LYS A 324 -16.41 9.79 -5.18
CA LYS A 324 -15.43 10.19 -4.16
C LYS A 324 -15.05 11.66 -4.28
N GLU A 325 -14.79 12.15 -5.49
CA GLU A 325 -14.47 13.56 -5.75
C GLU A 325 -15.65 14.47 -5.38
N SER A 326 -16.87 14.10 -5.75
CA SER A 326 -18.09 14.82 -5.37
C SER A 326 -18.30 14.87 -3.85
N LEU A 327 -18.07 13.76 -3.14
CA LEU A 327 -18.12 13.72 -1.67
C LEU A 327 -17.14 14.70 -1.05
N THR A 328 -15.97 14.93 -1.65
CA THR A 328 -14.97 15.86 -1.12
C THR A 328 -15.15 17.32 -1.55
N SER A 329 -15.74 17.56 -2.72
CA SER A 329 -15.80 18.89 -3.34
C SER A 329 -17.14 19.61 -3.14
N LYS A 330 -18.22 18.90 -2.79
CA LYS A 330 -19.57 19.44 -2.68
C LYS A 330 -20.14 19.30 -1.28
N GLU A 331 -21.15 20.12 -0.98
CA GLU A 331 -21.95 19.98 0.24
C GLU A 331 -22.99 18.88 0.08
N TRP A 332 -23.01 17.95 1.03
CA TRP A 332 -23.97 16.85 1.09
C TRP A 332 -24.91 17.03 2.27
N THR A 333 -26.22 16.91 2.03
CA THR A 333 -27.21 16.93 3.11
C THR A 333 -27.19 15.60 3.88
N SER A 334 -27.49 15.63 5.19
CA SER A 334 -27.54 14.41 6.00
C SER A 334 -28.53 13.36 5.46
N ALA A 335 -29.62 13.81 4.83
CA ALA A 335 -30.59 12.93 4.18
C ALA A 335 -29.98 12.22 2.95
N ASN A 336 -29.23 12.94 2.13
CA ASN A 336 -28.57 12.37 0.95
C ASN A 336 -27.44 11.41 1.36
N ILE A 337 -26.65 11.74 2.39
CA ILE A 337 -25.62 10.84 2.93
C ILE A 337 -26.26 9.54 3.44
N ALA A 338 -27.32 9.64 4.23
CA ALA A 338 -28.00 8.46 4.77
C ALA A 338 -28.59 7.58 3.67
N LYS A 339 -29.26 8.18 2.68
CA LYS A 339 -29.84 7.43 1.54
C LYS A 339 -28.77 6.81 0.66
N LEU A 340 -27.68 7.53 0.36
CA LEU A 340 -26.56 6.98 -0.39
C LEU A 340 -25.93 5.79 0.35
N LEU A 341 -25.68 5.94 1.65
CA LEU A 341 -25.13 4.87 2.46
C LEU A 341 -26.05 3.64 2.47
N ASP A 342 -27.36 3.85 2.58
CA ASP A 342 -28.37 2.77 2.52
C ASP A 342 -28.32 2.00 1.20
N ASN A 343 -28.12 2.70 0.07
CA ASN A 343 -27.99 2.07 -1.25
C ASN A 343 -26.79 1.11 -1.32
N PHE A 344 -25.70 1.38 -0.57
CA PHE A 344 -24.56 0.47 -0.48
C PHE A 344 -24.74 -0.62 0.58
N ASP A 345 -25.31 -0.26 1.73
CA ASP A 345 -25.33 -1.11 2.93
C ASP A 345 -26.46 -2.15 2.94
N ARG A 346 -27.53 -1.96 2.15
CA ARG A 346 -28.67 -2.89 2.04
C ARG A 346 -28.61 -3.84 0.84
N VAL A 347 -27.62 -3.66 -0.03
CA VAL A 347 -27.51 -4.43 -1.26
C VAL A 347 -26.47 -5.52 -1.11
N GLY A 348 -26.95 -6.77 -1.08
CA GLY A 348 -26.12 -7.95 -0.86
C GLY A 348 -25.54 -8.02 0.55
N ASP A 349 -24.80 -9.10 0.81
CA ASP A 349 -24.19 -9.34 2.12
C ASP A 349 -22.77 -8.76 2.19
N GLY A 350 -22.37 -8.34 3.40
CA GLY A 350 -21.01 -7.89 3.72
C GLY A 350 -20.64 -6.46 3.29
N ASN A 351 -19.41 -6.07 3.64
CA ASN A 351 -18.85 -4.75 3.37
C ASN A 351 -18.59 -4.54 1.87
N PHE A 352 -19.22 -3.52 1.27
CA PHE A 352 -19.02 -3.20 -0.14
C PHE A 352 -17.56 -2.85 -0.47
N ASP A 353 -16.87 -2.12 0.42
CA ASP A 353 -15.49 -1.66 0.18
C ASP A 353 -14.52 -2.84 0.14
N GLU A 354 -14.65 -3.78 1.07
CA GLU A 354 -13.87 -5.04 1.08
C GLU A 354 -14.24 -5.92 -0.12
N PHE A 355 -15.53 -5.98 -0.48
CA PHE A 355 -16.02 -6.85 -1.55
C PHE A 355 -15.54 -6.42 -2.95
N ILE A 356 -15.65 -5.13 -3.27
CA ILE A 356 -15.14 -4.59 -4.54
C ILE A 356 -13.61 -4.59 -4.55
N GLY A 357 -12.99 -4.31 -3.40
CA GLY A 357 -11.55 -4.16 -3.26
C GLY A 357 -11.03 -2.82 -3.78
N GLY A 358 -9.73 -2.62 -3.62
CA GLY A 358 -9.03 -1.40 -4.01
C GLY A 358 -9.09 -0.27 -2.97
N ASN A 359 -8.41 0.83 -3.27
CA ASN A 359 -8.12 1.90 -2.30
C ASN A 359 -9.17 3.02 -2.25
N VAL A 360 -10.29 2.87 -2.97
CA VAL A 360 -11.32 3.93 -3.02
C VAL A 360 -12.04 4.05 -1.68
N LYS A 361 -12.41 2.91 -1.07
CA LYS A 361 -13.19 2.78 0.16
C LYS A 361 -14.40 3.71 0.19
N ILE A 362 -15.27 3.60 -0.82
CA ILE A 362 -16.32 4.58 -1.09
C ILE A 362 -17.29 4.74 0.08
N THR A 363 -17.60 3.65 0.78
CA THR A 363 -18.57 3.73 1.88
C THR A 363 -17.98 4.36 3.14
N GLU A 364 -16.68 4.21 3.38
CA GLU A 364 -15.94 5.04 4.35
C GLU A 364 -15.94 6.52 3.95
N LYS A 365 -15.78 6.83 2.65
CA LYS A 365 -15.84 8.22 2.16
C LYS A 365 -17.22 8.85 2.33
N ILE A 366 -18.30 8.08 2.18
CA ILE A 366 -19.66 8.54 2.48
C ILE A 366 -19.80 8.87 3.96
N LEU A 367 -19.34 7.98 4.86
CA LEU A 367 -19.38 8.22 6.30
C LEU A 367 -18.59 9.46 6.75
N LEU A 368 -17.47 9.77 6.10
CA LEU A 368 -16.66 10.95 6.44
C LEU A 368 -17.39 12.28 6.25
N GLN A 369 -18.44 12.32 5.42
CA GLN A 369 -19.25 13.53 5.18
C GLN A 369 -20.26 13.82 6.30
N LEU A 370 -20.35 12.96 7.32
CA LEU A 370 -21.20 13.24 8.48
C LEU A 370 -20.60 14.38 9.31
N HIS A 371 -21.31 15.52 9.36
CA HIS A 371 -20.87 16.73 10.07
C HIS A 371 -21.85 17.26 11.14
N SER A 372 -23.10 16.78 11.18
CA SER A 372 -24.13 17.24 12.13
C SER A 372 -24.82 16.12 12.90
N ASP A 373 -25.45 15.18 12.20
CA ASP A 373 -26.27 14.11 12.79
C ASP A 373 -25.82 12.73 12.28
N ALA A 374 -25.35 11.90 13.21
CA ALA A 374 -24.96 10.52 12.94
C ALA A 374 -25.92 9.51 13.61
N HIS A 375 -26.96 9.98 14.31
CA HIS A 375 -27.75 9.15 15.23
C HIS A 375 -28.33 7.92 14.54
N ASP A 376 -29.03 8.10 13.42
CA ASP A 376 -29.72 7.01 12.73
C ASP A 376 -28.74 6.02 12.10
N ILE A 377 -27.62 6.51 11.54
CA ILE A 377 -26.58 5.67 10.94
C ILE A 377 -25.89 4.82 12.02
N ILE A 378 -25.58 5.40 13.18
CA ILE A 378 -25.00 4.66 14.30
C ILE A 378 -25.99 3.64 14.88
N LEU A 379 -27.28 4.00 15.01
CA LEU A 379 -28.30 3.04 15.46
C LEU A 379 -28.43 1.85 14.49
N GLU A 380 -28.34 2.10 13.19
CA GLU A 380 -28.41 1.03 12.20
C GLU A 380 -27.16 0.14 12.22
N ALA A 381 -25.98 0.71 12.44
CA ALA A 381 -24.77 -0.06 12.66
C ALA A 381 -24.82 -0.87 13.97
N LEU A 382 -25.42 -0.34 15.03
CA LEU A 382 -25.64 -1.04 16.30
C LEU A 382 -26.57 -2.24 16.16
N LYS A 383 -27.59 -2.15 15.30
CA LYS A 383 -28.47 -3.28 15.00
C LYS A 383 -27.80 -4.33 14.11
N GLY A 384 -27.03 -3.88 13.12
CA GLY A 384 -26.40 -4.77 12.13
C GLY A 384 -25.13 -5.46 12.62
N GLY A 385 -24.39 -4.86 13.55
CA GLY A 385 -23.11 -5.39 14.02
C GLY A 385 -22.04 -5.47 12.93
N GLY A 386 -21.01 -6.27 13.20
CA GLY A 386 -19.98 -6.68 12.25
C GLY A 386 -19.27 -5.53 11.54
N TRP A 387 -19.20 -5.62 10.22
CA TRP A 387 -18.45 -4.69 9.37
C TRP A 387 -18.96 -3.23 9.44
N ARG A 388 -20.25 -3.01 9.74
CA ARG A 388 -20.79 -1.64 9.88
C ARG A 388 -20.15 -0.90 11.06
N LEU A 389 -19.94 -1.61 12.18
CA LEU A 389 -19.23 -1.08 13.35
C LEU A 389 -17.73 -0.90 13.09
N ARG A 390 -17.10 -1.85 12.36
CA ARG A 390 -15.69 -1.73 11.95
C ARG A 390 -15.47 -0.47 11.10
N ARG A 391 -16.33 -0.21 10.12
CA ARG A 391 -16.23 0.97 9.24
C ARG A 391 -16.37 2.29 10.02
N ILE A 392 -17.26 2.36 11.01
CA ILE A 392 -17.36 3.52 11.92
C ILE A 392 -16.05 3.75 12.66
N THR A 393 -15.44 2.69 13.17
CA THR A 393 -14.16 2.76 13.88
C THR A 393 -13.05 3.32 12.99
N ASN A 394 -13.00 2.92 11.72
CA ASN A 394 -11.99 3.37 10.75
C ASN A 394 -12.07 4.88 10.47
N VAL A 395 -13.27 5.45 10.42
CA VAL A 395 -13.48 6.88 10.11
C VAL A 395 -13.55 7.78 11.34
N PHE A 396 -13.70 7.19 12.53
CA PHE A 396 -14.01 7.90 13.78
C PHE A 396 -13.05 9.06 14.09
N LEU A 397 -11.74 8.84 13.94
CA LEU A 397 -10.72 9.85 14.25
C LEU A 397 -10.82 11.11 13.36
N HIS A 398 -11.40 10.98 12.17
CA HIS A 398 -11.52 12.07 11.20
C HIS A 398 -12.78 12.90 11.37
N TRP A 399 -13.75 12.44 12.18
CA TRP A 399 -14.95 13.21 12.45
C TRP A 399 -14.69 14.41 13.37
N PRO A 400 -15.51 15.47 13.24
CA PRO A 400 -15.57 16.55 14.22
C PRO A 400 -15.84 16.04 15.64
N ILE A 401 -15.31 16.74 16.65
CA ILE A 401 -15.35 16.31 18.06
C ILE A 401 -16.78 16.14 18.58
N ASN A 402 -17.72 16.98 18.13
CA ASN A 402 -19.14 16.85 18.47
C ASN A 402 -19.74 15.51 18.01
N ILE A 403 -19.33 15.02 16.84
CA ILE A 403 -19.77 13.72 16.32
C ILE A 403 -19.07 12.60 17.07
N GLN A 404 -17.76 12.69 17.28
CA GLN A 404 -17.01 11.71 18.09
C GLN A 404 -17.65 11.52 19.46
N GLU A 405 -18.02 12.62 20.12
CA GLU A 405 -18.74 12.61 21.40
C GLU A 405 -20.13 11.98 21.29
N SER A 406 -20.88 12.29 20.24
CA SER A 406 -22.22 11.72 20.00
C SER A 406 -22.16 10.20 19.79
N VAL A 407 -21.24 9.74 18.92
CA VAL A 407 -21.05 8.32 18.58
C VAL A 407 -20.66 7.53 19.83
N LEU A 408 -19.65 7.98 20.57
CA LEU A 408 -19.23 7.29 21.80
C LEU A 408 -20.33 7.28 22.87
N LYS A 409 -21.14 8.34 22.98
CA LYS A 409 -22.31 8.34 23.87
C LYS A 409 -23.37 7.33 23.42
N LEU A 410 -23.63 7.20 22.13
CA LEU A 410 -24.62 6.26 21.58
C LEU A 410 -24.18 4.82 21.80
N LEU A 411 -22.93 4.50 21.48
CA LEU A 411 -22.32 3.20 21.77
C LEU A 411 -22.43 2.89 23.27
N PHE A 412 -21.98 3.82 24.13
CA PHE A 412 -21.99 3.59 25.58
C PHE A 412 -23.39 3.45 26.18
N LYS A 413 -24.38 4.20 25.68
CA LYS A 413 -25.76 4.19 26.19
C LYS A 413 -26.50 2.88 25.87
N HIS A 414 -26.16 2.21 24.77
CA HIS A 414 -26.80 0.94 24.39
C HIS A 414 -26.64 -0.13 25.49
N GLY A 415 -25.50 -0.15 26.18
CA GLY A 415 -25.25 -0.94 27.39
C GLY A 415 -25.18 -2.47 27.20
N LYS A 416 -25.68 -3.00 26.08
CA LYS A 416 -25.49 -4.40 25.68
C LYS A 416 -24.20 -4.54 24.89
N TRP A 417 -23.16 -5.04 25.53
CA TRP A 417 -21.83 -5.16 24.95
C TRP A 417 -21.64 -6.53 24.30
N THR A 418 -21.89 -6.60 22.99
CA THR A 418 -21.32 -7.69 22.17
C THR A 418 -19.83 -7.47 22.00
N GLU A 419 -19.07 -8.52 21.65
CA GLU A 419 -17.63 -8.40 21.41
C GLU A 419 -17.30 -7.36 20.34
N GLU A 420 -18.04 -7.36 19.22
CA GLU A 420 -17.89 -6.40 18.13
C GLU A 420 -18.16 -4.96 18.60
N MET A 421 -19.18 -4.77 19.43
CA MET A 421 -19.54 -3.46 19.94
C MET A 421 -18.52 -2.93 20.95
N ARG A 422 -18.00 -3.80 21.83
CA ARG A 422 -16.86 -3.49 22.69
C ARG A 422 -15.65 -3.10 21.84
N ASN A 423 -15.31 -3.91 20.83
CA ASN A 423 -14.19 -3.65 19.95
C ASN A 423 -14.33 -2.31 19.23
N ALA A 424 -15.51 -1.98 18.70
CA ALA A 424 -15.75 -0.71 18.04
C ALA A 424 -15.64 0.48 19.00
N PHE A 425 -16.24 0.40 20.19
CA PHE A 425 -16.16 1.45 21.21
C PHE A 425 -14.71 1.66 21.69
N CYS A 426 -14.03 0.59 22.09
CA CYS A 426 -12.68 0.66 22.62
C CYS A 426 -11.66 1.06 21.54
N SER A 427 -11.81 0.59 20.31
CA SER A 427 -10.92 0.97 19.20
C SER A 427 -11.14 2.42 18.77
N SER A 428 -12.39 2.90 18.78
CA SER A 428 -12.70 4.32 18.55
C SER A 428 -12.00 5.19 19.59
N ILE A 429 -12.04 4.79 20.88
CA ILE A 429 -11.30 5.51 21.92
C ILE A 429 -9.79 5.39 21.73
N ALA A 430 -9.26 4.20 21.41
CA ALA A 430 -7.84 3.97 21.20
C ALA A 430 -7.28 4.83 20.06
N SER A 431 -8.07 5.09 19.01
CA SER A 431 -7.69 5.97 17.89
C SER A 431 -7.43 7.42 18.32
N LEU A 432 -7.95 7.86 19.48
CA LEU A 432 -7.73 9.21 20.02
C LEU A 432 -6.33 9.41 20.62
N PHE A 433 -5.56 8.34 20.78
CA PHE A 433 -4.19 8.33 21.31
C PHE A 433 -3.20 8.17 20.17
N ILE A 434 -2.51 9.25 19.81
CA ILE A 434 -1.58 9.25 18.68
C ILE A 434 -0.16 9.25 19.23
N VAL A 435 0.60 8.19 18.95
CA VAL A 435 2.03 8.11 19.27
C VAL A 435 2.80 7.95 17.97
N SER A 436 3.57 8.98 17.61
CA SER A 436 4.46 8.96 16.44
C SER A 436 5.91 8.83 16.90
N VAL A 437 6.63 7.89 16.29
CA VAL A 437 8.03 7.60 16.62
C VAL A 437 8.90 7.87 15.39
N ARG A 438 9.83 8.82 15.50
CA ARG A 438 10.94 8.92 14.55
C ARG A 438 12.10 8.12 15.12
N ALA A 439 12.32 6.92 14.58
CA ALA A 439 13.28 5.94 15.08
C ALA A 439 14.64 6.56 15.46
N GLY A 440 15.00 6.42 16.75
CA GLY A 440 16.25 6.91 17.33
C GLY A 440 16.36 8.42 17.52
N ARG A 441 15.33 9.21 17.17
CA ARG A 441 15.39 10.69 17.16
C ARG A 441 14.44 11.35 18.15
N ASN A 442 13.15 11.12 18.01
CA ASN A 442 12.14 11.68 18.92
C ASN A 442 10.85 10.87 18.92
N VAL A 443 10.07 11.06 19.99
CA VAL A 443 8.72 10.53 20.15
C VAL A 443 7.76 11.68 20.43
N THR A 444 6.62 11.69 19.75
CA THR A 444 5.53 12.62 20.02
C THR A 444 4.28 11.85 20.43
N ALA A 445 3.81 12.07 21.66
CA ALA A 445 2.55 11.53 22.17
C ALA A 445 1.51 12.66 22.22
N ILE A 446 0.42 12.52 21.45
CA ILE A 446 -0.63 13.53 21.32
C ILE A 446 -1.94 12.98 21.88
N TYR A 447 -2.52 13.73 22.81
CA TYR A 447 -3.86 13.51 23.32
C TYR A 447 -4.53 14.86 23.59
N LYS A 448 -5.62 15.16 22.86
CA LYS A 448 -6.28 16.47 22.94
C LYS A 448 -7.00 16.64 24.28
N GLU A 449 -6.90 17.84 24.86
CA GLU A 449 -7.56 18.17 26.13
C GLU A 449 -9.10 18.06 26.05
N GLU A 450 -9.67 18.27 24.86
CA GLU A 450 -11.10 18.07 24.60
C GLU A 450 -11.52 16.60 24.77
N HIS A 451 -10.72 15.67 24.23
CA HIS A 451 -10.93 14.22 24.41
C HIS A 451 -10.84 13.83 25.88
N LYS A 452 -9.86 14.39 26.62
CA LYS A 452 -9.71 14.18 28.06
C LYS A 452 -10.95 14.56 28.84
N LYS A 453 -11.45 15.79 28.66
CA LYS A 453 -12.65 16.28 29.35
C LYS A 453 -13.87 15.43 29.00
N PHE A 454 -13.97 15.00 27.74
CA PHE A 454 -15.08 14.18 27.28
C PHE A 454 -15.04 12.75 27.86
N LEU A 455 -13.93 12.03 27.75
CA LEU A 455 -13.80 10.66 28.29
C LEU A 455 -13.91 10.64 29.81
N GLN A 456 -13.40 11.67 30.50
CA GLN A 456 -13.57 11.81 31.95
C GLN A 456 -15.05 11.98 32.36
N LYS A 457 -15.89 12.63 31.52
CA LYS A 457 -17.33 12.72 31.78
C LYS A 457 -18.04 11.37 31.58
N LEU A 458 -17.57 10.56 30.64
CA LEU A 458 -18.09 9.20 30.43
C LEU A 458 -17.70 8.26 31.57
N SER A 459 -16.42 8.29 32.00
CA SER A 459 -15.93 7.42 33.08
C SER A 459 -16.60 7.73 34.43
N LYS A 460 -16.83 9.01 34.76
CA LYS A 460 -17.49 9.44 36.01
C LYS A 460 -18.92 8.92 36.20
N LYS A 461 -19.56 8.43 35.15
CA LYS A 461 -20.90 7.82 35.24
C LYS A 461 -20.87 6.37 35.73
N GLN A 462 -19.67 5.79 35.84
CA GLN A 462 -19.48 4.41 36.23
C GLN A 462 -19.00 4.34 37.67
N ASP A 463 -19.67 3.53 38.48
CA ASP A 463 -19.21 3.18 39.81
C ASP A 463 -18.44 1.87 39.73
N THR A 464 -17.13 1.94 39.91
CA THR A 464 -16.24 0.78 39.97
C THR A 464 -16.10 0.23 41.39
N GLY A 465 -16.67 0.90 42.41
CA GLY A 465 -16.48 0.56 43.81
C GLY A 465 -15.08 0.87 44.37
N ILE A 466 -14.16 1.37 43.53
CA ILE A 466 -12.78 1.72 43.90
C ILE A 466 -12.70 3.23 44.13
N LYS A 467 -12.15 3.65 45.29
CA LYS A 467 -11.84 5.05 45.54
C LYS A 467 -10.64 5.46 44.69
N LEU A 468 -10.89 6.22 43.63
CA LEU A 468 -9.84 6.71 42.74
C LEU A 468 -9.18 7.98 43.32
N PRO A 469 -7.84 8.02 43.39
CA PRO A 469 -7.10 9.17 43.90
C PRO A 469 -7.16 10.36 42.93
N MET A 470 -7.10 11.57 43.48
CA MET A 470 -7.18 12.80 42.68
C MET A 470 -5.81 13.14 42.07
N ILE A 471 -5.45 12.42 41.01
CA ILE A 471 -4.17 12.56 40.32
C ILE A 471 -4.36 13.26 38.97
N SER A 472 -3.37 14.01 38.53
CA SER A 472 -3.33 14.68 37.23
C SER A 472 -2.34 14.00 36.28
N GLY A 473 -2.45 14.28 34.97
CA GLY A 473 -1.51 13.76 33.96
C GLY A 473 -1.87 12.37 33.41
N PRO A 474 -0.88 11.61 32.91
CA PRO A 474 -1.09 10.37 32.16
C PRO A 474 -1.79 9.26 32.94
N LEU A 475 -1.49 9.09 34.24
CA LEU A 475 -2.16 8.08 35.08
C LEU A 475 -3.66 8.35 35.24
N SER A 476 -4.05 9.62 35.35
CA SER A 476 -5.47 10.01 35.39
C SER A 476 -6.19 9.56 34.12
N ILE A 477 -5.55 9.75 32.97
CA ILE A 477 -6.08 9.32 31.68
C ILE A 477 -6.18 7.79 31.63
N PHE A 478 -5.15 7.09 32.11
CA PHE A 478 -5.14 5.63 32.13
C PHE A 478 -6.20 5.02 33.05
N MET A 479 -6.42 5.58 34.23
CA MET A 479 -7.51 5.18 35.13
C MET A 479 -8.89 5.37 34.49
N ASN A 480 -9.09 6.49 33.77
CA ASN A 480 -10.33 6.70 33.01
C ASN A 480 -10.51 5.62 31.92
N MET A 481 -9.44 5.24 31.23
CA MET A 481 -9.48 4.19 30.22
C MET A 481 -9.82 2.82 30.81
N LEU A 482 -9.18 2.41 31.90
CA LEU A 482 -9.50 1.17 32.61
C LEU A 482 -10.96 1.16 33.08
N THR A 483 -11.47 2.29 33.60
CA THR A 483 -12.88 2.42 33.98
C THR A 483 -13.84 2.22 32.80
N LEU A 484 -13.48 2.73 31.62
CA LEU A 484 -14.27 2.53 30.40
C LEU A 484 -14.19 1.10 29.88
N TRP A 485 -13.04 0.43 29.98
CA TRP A 485 -12.89 -0.98 29.62
C TRP A 485 -13.67 -1.90 30.57
N ILE A 486 -13.64 -1.62 31.89
CA ILE A 486 -14.48 -2.30 32.90
C ILE A 486 -15.95 -2.19 32.52
N ALA A 487 -16.40 -1.00 32.11
CA ALA A 487 -17.79 -0.76 31.73
C ALA A 487 -18.18 -1.44 30.42
N ALA A 488 -17.24 -1.67 29.50
CA ALA A 488 -17.47 -2.20 28.17
C ALA A 488 -17.29 -3.72 28.04
N THR A 489 -16.76 -4.41 29.07
CA THR A 489 -16.65 -5.86 29.07
C THR A 489 -17.87 -6.53 29.71
N SER A 490 -18.36 -7.60 29.09
CA SER A 490 -19.37 -8.50 29.65
C SER A 490 -18.77 -9.75 30.29
N ASP A 491 -17.48 -10.01 30.07
CA ASP A 491 -16.80 -11.15 30.70
C ASP A 491 -16.46 -10.82 32.15
N SER A 492 -16.88 -11.70 33.06
CA SER A 492 -16.66 -11.49 34.49
C SER A 492 -15.17 -11.51 34.83
N ASN A 493 -14.40 -12.45 34.29
CA ASN A 493 -12.99 -12.62 34.63
C ASN A 493 -12.16 -11.42 34.15
N GLU A 494 -12.39 -10.99 32.92
CA GLU A 494 -11.76 -9.81 32.34
C GLU A 494 -12.14 -8.54 33.11
N ARG A 495 -13.41 -8.41 33.54
CA ARG A 495 -13.84 -7.30 34.40
C ARG A 495 -13.08 -7.28 35.72
N HIS A 496 -12.92 -8.43 36.37
CA HIS A 496 -12.14 -8.55 37.61
C HIS A 496 -10.66 -8.21 37.38
N ALA A 497 -10.08 -8.64 36.26
CA ALA A 497 -8.71 -8.31 35.90
C ALA A 497 -8.51 -6.79 35.75
N TYR A 498 -9.38 -6.10 35.00
CA TYR A 498 -9.28 -4.64 34.88
C TYR A 498 -9.55 -3.90 36.21
N LEU A 499 -10.41 -4.44 37.09
CA LEU A 499 -10.61 -3.87 38.43
C LEU A 499 -9.34 -3.97 39.29
N LYS A 500 -8.63 -5.11 39.20
CA LYS A 500 -7.33 -5.31 39.84
C LYS A 500 -6.30 -4.30 39.29
N ASP A 501 -6.18 -4.22 37.97
CA ASP A 501 -5.28 -3.26 37.30
C ASP A 501 -5.60 -1.81 37.72
N LEU A 502 -6.88 -1.44 37.80
CA LEU A 502 -7.32 -0.12 38.23
C LEU A 502 -6.93 0.20 39.68
N ALA A 503 -7.09 -0.77 40.59
CA ALA A 503 -6.68 -0.62 41.99
C ALA A 503 -5.16 -0.47 42.12
N GLU A 504 -4.39 -1.24 41.37
CA GLU A 504 -2.92 -1.15 41.36
C GLU A 504 -2.44 0.20 40.80
N ILE A 505 -3.02 0.66 39.68
CA ILE A 505 -2.70 1.97 39.10
C ILE A 505 -3.08 3.13 40.04
N ALA A 506 -4.20 3.01 40.75
CA ALA A 506 -4.59 3.99 41.77
C ALA A 506 -3.54 4.06 42.90
N ALA A 507 -3.08 2.91 43.40
CA ALA A 507 -2.04 2.83 44.43
C ALA A 507 -0.68 3.37 43.94
N VAL A 508 -0.30 3.04 42.69
CA VAL A 508 0.90 3.59 42.04
C VAL A 508 0.83 5.12 41.98
N GLY A 509 -0.33 5.66 41.61
CA GLY A 509 -0.53 7.09 41.49
C GLY A 509 -0.50 7.85 42.82
N GLU A 510 -0.98 7.26 43.92
CA GLU A 510 -0.83 7.84 45.26
C GLU A 510 0.65 7.88 45.68
N LYS A 511 1.37 6.77 45.51
CA LYS A 511 2.78 6.68 45.91
C LYS A 511 3.71 7.55 45.06
N MET A 512 3.42 7.73 43.77
CA MET A 512 4.19 8.65 42.91
C MET A 512 4.02 10.12 43.34
N ALA A 513 2.91 10.49 43.97
CA ALA A 513 2.75 11.83 44.56
C ALA A 513 3.63 12.04 45.80
N GLU A 514 4.14 10.97 46.41
CA GLU A 514 4.96 10.96 47.63
C GLU A 514 6.47 10.87 47.36
N ASN A 515 6.92 11.05 46.10
CA ASN A 515 8.32 11.10 45.64
C ASN A 515 9.12 9.77 45.61
N ASP A 516 8.51 8.59 45.78
CA ASP A 516 9.21 7.30 45.59
C ASP A 516 9.04 6.76 44.16
N ASN A 517 9.73 7.37 43.18
CA ASN A 517 9.41 7.11 41.77
C ASN A 517 9.90 5.76 41.22
N SER A 518 11.00 5.18 41.74
CA SER A 518 11.68 4.06 41.08
C SER A 518 10.87 2.77 41.08
N ASN A 519 10.35 2.36 42.24
CA ASN A 519 9.60 1.10 42.35
C ASN A 519 8.24 1.19 41.65
N ASN A 520 7.62 2.37 41.70
CA ASN A 520 6.29 2.57 41.14
C ASN A 520 6.29 2.52 39.60
N VAL A 521 7.38 2.94 38.94
CA VAL A 521 7.52 2.79 37.48
C VAL A 521 7.67 1.32 37.07
N ALA A 522 8.33 0.49 37.87
CA ALA A 522 8.44 -0.95 37.58
C ALA A 522 7.06 -1.64 37.64
N VAL A 523 6.27 -1.36 38.69
CA VAL A 523 4.90 -1.87 38.82
C VAL A 523 4.02 -1.39 37.65
N LEU A 524 4.12 -0.10 37.26
CA LEU A 524 3.43 0.39 36.07
C LEU A 524 3.83 -0.38 34.82
N ASN A 525 5.13 -0.66 34.64
CA ASN A 525 5.65 -1.39 33.50
C ASN A 525 5.07 -2.82 33.43
N ASP A 526 4.99 -3.53 34.55
CA ASP A 526 4.38 -4.86 34.64
C ASP A 526 2.89 -4.84 34.24
N ILE A 527 2.14 -3.84 34.69
CA ILE A 527 0.73 -3.68 34.32
C ILE A 527 0.59 -3.40 32.82
N LEU A 528 1.46 -2.56 32.24
CA LEU A 528 1.44 -2.29 30.80
C LEU A 528 1.77 -3.55 29.99
N LEU A 529 2.74 -4.36 30.42
CA LEU A 529 3.08 -5.64 29.78
C LEU A 529 1.93 -6.66 29.90
N SER A 530 1.32 -6.79 31.08
CA SER A 530 0.15 -7.63 31.33
C SER A 530 -1.04 -7.25 30.43
N LEU A 531 -1.26 -5.96 30.16
CA LEU A 531 -2.31 -5.53 29.24
C LEU A 531 -1.95 -5.74 27.77
N LEU A 532 -0.68 -5.67 27.39
CA LEU A 532 -0.20 -5.95 26.03
C LEU A 532 -0.23 -7.44 25.66
N SER A 533 -0.10 -8.34 26.64
CA SER A 533 -0.19 -9.79 26.42
C SER A 533 -1.61 -10.24 26.08
N ARG A 534 -2.62 -9.47 26.50
CA ARG A 534 -4.03 -9.72 26.15
C ARG A 534 -4.28 -9.56 24.64
N PRO A 535 -5.28 -10.27 24.07
CA PRO A 535 -5.55 -10.28 22.63
C PRO A 535 -6.14 -8.97 22.08
N HIS A 536 -6.52 -8.03 22.95
CA HIS A 536 -7.21 -6.81 22.54
C HIS A 536 -6.30 -5.76 21.90
N ARG A 537 -6.49 -5.53 20.58
CA ARG A 537 -5.73 -4.54 19.79
C ARG A 537 -5.86 -3.10 20.33
N TYR A 538 -7.01 -2.74 20.89
CA TYR A 538 -7.28 -1.39 21.40
C TYR A 538 -6.45 -1.01 22.65
N HIS A 539 -5.77 -1.95 23.31
CA HIS A 539 -4.84 -1.64 24.40
C HIS A 539 -3.60 -0.89 23.90
N ARG A 540 -3.11 -1.23 22.70
CA ARG A 540 -1.79 -0.84 22.21
C ARG A 540 -1.58 0.67 22.20
N SER A 541 -2.48 1.44 21.59
CA SER A 541 -2.34 2.90 21.47
C SER A 541 -2.37 3.62 22.83
N VAL A 542 -3.22 3.15 23.74
CA VAL A 542 -3.32 3.70 25.10
C VAL A 542 -2.05 3.40 25.87
N ILE A 543 -1.56 2.16 25.80
CA ILE A 543 -0.33 1.73 26.47
C ILE A 543 0.88 2.47 25.92
N HIS A 544 1.00 2.62 24.60
CA HIS A 544 2.08 3.41 23.99
C HIS A 544 2.06 4.85 24.48
N TYR A 545 0.89 5.47 24.61
CA TYR A 545 0.76 6.84 25.11
C TYR A 545 1.21 6.95 26.58
N VAL A 546 0.75 6.03 27.43
CA VAL A 546 1.14 6.01 28.85
C VAL A 546 2.64 5.74 28.98
N PHE A 547 3.15 4.72 28.29
CA PHE A 547 4.56 4.36 28.27
C PHE A 547 5.44 5.54 27.83
N ALA A 548 5.15 6.15 26.68
CA ALA A 548 5.88 7.31 26.17
C ALA A 548 5.91 8.47 27.19
N SER A 549 4.80 8.71 27.89
CA SER A 549 4.71 9.76 28.90
C SER A 549 5.56 9.50 30.15
N PHE A 550 5.89 8.24 30.42
CA PHE A 550 6.68 7.82 31.58
C PHE A 550 8.15 7.52 31.27
N VAL A 551 8.54 7.44 29.99
CA VAL A 551 9.96 7.26 29.60
C VAL A 551 10.91 8.24 30.30
N PRO A 552 10.60 9.54 30.49
CA PRO A 552 11.49 10.45 31.20
C PRO A 552 11.75 10.11 32.68
N GLN A 553 10.89 9.28 33.29
CA GLN A 553 11.01 8.85 34.69
C GLN A 553 11.56 7.42 34.82
N MET A 554 11.71 6.71 33.69
CA MET A 554 12.24 5.35 33.68
C MET A 554 13.75 5.32 33.88
N LYS A 555 14.21 4.27 34.55
CA LYS A 555 15.63 3.91 34.64
C LYS A 555 15.95 2.78 33.67
N LEU A 556 17.24 2.48 33.52
CA LEU A 556 17.70 1.40 32.66
C LEU A 556 17.12 0.04 33.09
N GLU A 557 16.99 -0.21 34.39
CA GLU A 557 16.45 -1.46 34.94
C GLU A 557 15.02 -1.72 34.46
N ASN A 558 14.22 -0.67 34.25
CA ASN A 558 12.86 -0.82 33.72
C ASN A 558 12.85 -1.31 32.27
N LEU A 559 13.87 -0.97 31.47
CA LEU A 559 13.98 -1.48 30.10
C LEU A 559 14.56 -2.90 30.06
N LEU A 560 15.47 -3.21 30.98
CA LEU A 560 16.00 -4.56 31.12
C LEU A 560 14.90 -5.56 31.50
N GLN A 561 13.98 -5.16 32.38
CA GLN A 561 12.78 -5.94 32.69
C GLN A 561 11.97 -6.31 31.43
N ILE A 562 11.76 -5.37 30.51
CA ILE A 562 11.04 -5.65 29.24
C ILE A 562 11.82 -6.67 28.39
N LEU A 563 13.14 -6.54 28.32
CA LEU A 563 13.98 -7.49 27.59
C LEU A 563 14.01 -8.88 28.24
N GLU A 564 14.02 -8.95 29.56
CA GLU A 564 13.88 -10.20 30.32
C GLU A 564 12.54 -10.87 29.99
N THR A 565 11.43 -10.13 30.00
CA THR A 565 10.12 -10.64 29.60
C THR A 565 10.11 -11.16 28.15
N VAL A 566 10.74 -10.45 27.20
CA VAL A 566 10.82 -10.90 25.79
C VAL A 566 11.54 -12.25 25.65
N ASN A 567 12.49 -12.54 26.53
CA ASN A 567 13.32 -13.74 26.49
C ASN A 567 12.71 -14.95 27.20
N LEU A 568 11.59 -14.79 27.92
CA LEU A 568 10.85 -15.90 28.52
C LEU A 568 10.38 -16.91 27.44
N SER A 569 10.23 -18.17 27.85
CA SER A 569 9.67 -19.22 27.01
C SER A 569 8.21 -18.95 26.62
N ASN A 570 7.71 -19.63 25.60
CA ASN A 570 6.31 -19.45 25.17
C ASN A 570 5.34 -19.90 26.26
N GLU A 571 5.70 -20.96 26.98
CA GLU A 571 4.93 -21.51 28.09
C GLU A 571 4.85 -20.53 29.27
N GLU A 572 5.96 -19.92 29.65
CA GLU A 572 6.02 -18.91 30.73
C GLU A 572 5.26 -17.63 30.37
N LEU A 573 5.26 -17.22 29.10
CA LEU A 573 4.56 -16.02 28.66
C LEU A 573 3.03 -16.19 28.61
N MET A 574 2.56 -17.39 28.31
CA MET A 574 1.15 -17.64 28.00
C MET A 574 0.39 -18.37 29.13
N GLN A 575 1.07 -18.85 30.18
CA GLN A 575 0.39 -19.37 31.36
C GLN A 575 -0.11 -18.23 32.26
N GLU A 576 -1.43 -18.06 32.31
CA GLU A 576 -2.06 -17.28 33.38
C GLU A 576 -1.86 -18.00 34.72
N SER A 577 -1.29 -17.29 35.68
CA SER A 577 -1.06 -17.75 37.05
C SER A 577 -2.38 -18.13 37.75
N ASN A 578 -2.84 -19.35 37.57
CA ASN A 578 -3.74 -20.03 38.51
C ASN A 578 -2.89 -21.01 39.32
N VAL A 579 -2.26 -20.48 40.37
CA VAL A 579 -1.66 -21.28 41.44
C VAL A 579 -2.82 -21.86 42.25
N SER A 580 -3.33 -23.01 41.84
CA SER A 580 -3.86 -24.00 42.78
C SER A 580 -2.77 -25.05 42.92
N GLU A 581 -2.08 -24.99 44.06
CA GLU A 581 -1.18 -26.05 44.54
C GLU A 581 -1.94 -27.37 44.53
N SER A 582 -1.58 -28.26 43.61
CA SER A 582 -1.67 -29.69 43.84
C SER A 582 -0.37 -30.28 43.33
N ASP A 583 0.52 -30.59 44.28
CA ASP A 583 1.58 -31.56 44.13
C ASP A 583 1.04 -32.78 43.38
N ASP A 584 1.73 -33.23 42.35
CA ASP A 584 1.99 -34.65 42.11
C ASP A 584 3.00 -34.83 40.96
N GLU A 585 4.19 -35.21 41.43
CA GLU A 585 5.18 -36.14 40.89
C GLU A 585 5.98 -35.79 39.61
N GLU A 586 7.29 -35.67 39.89
CA GLU A 586 8.44 -35.76 39.00
C GLU A 586 8.41 -37.06 38.20
N ASP A 587 8.43 -36.97 36.88
CA ASP A 587 9.01 -38.01 36.03
C ASP A 587 10.23 -37.41 35.32
N GLU A 588 11.40 -37.73 35.88
CA GLU A 588 12.71 -37.58 35.24
C GLU A 588 12.82 -38.58 34.09
N ASP A 589 12.65 -38.14 32.85
CA ASP A 589 13.13 -38.89 31.69
C ASP A 589 14.55 -38.40 31.32
N GLU A 590 15.51 -39.17 31.84
CA GLU A 590 16.92 -39.21 31.48
C GLU A 590 17.15 -39.40 29.96
N ASP A 591 18.15 -38.66 29.47
CA ASP A 591 19.11 -39.03 28.43
C ASP A 591 18.64 -39.37 26.99
N GLY A 592 18.88 -38.37 26.12
CA GLY A 592 19.01 -38.54 24.68
C GLY A 592 19.98 -37.54 24.06
N VAL A 593 21.21 -37.41 24.59
CA VAL A 593 22.30 -36.67 23.92
C VAL A 593 22.73 -37.45 22.68
N GLY A 594 22.02 -37.21 21.58
CA GLY A 594 22.39 -37.64 20.23
C GLY A 594 23.33 -36.64 19.58
N ASP A 595 24.62 -36.79 19.85
CA ASP A 595 25.71 -36.18 19.10
C ASP A 595 25.58 -36.52 17.61
N SER A 596 25.40 -35.50 16.77
CA SER A 596 25.52 -35.63 15.32
C SER A 596 26.29 -34.43 14.75
N GLU A 597 27.61 -34.52 14.90
CA GLU A 597 28.55 -33.90 13.98
C GLU A 597 28.25 -34.32 12.53
N GLN A 598 27.66 -33.44 11.72
CA GLN A 598 27.74 -33.54 10.26
C GLN A 598 27.97 -32.18 9.59
N THR A 599 29.25 -31.96 9.28
CA THR A 599 29.78 -31.41 8.03
C THR A 599 29.18 -30.11 7.49
N SER A 600 29.88 -29.01 7.79
CA SER A 600 29.82 -27.75 7.06
C SER A 600 30.24 -27.93 5.59
N GLY A 601 29.28 -27.84 4.67
CA GLY A 601 29.47 -27.78 3.22
C GLY A 601 28.94 -26.46 2.65
N GLU A 602 29.86 -25.68 2.07
CA GLU A 602 29.72 -24.57 1.11
C GLU A 602 28.32 -24.48 0.47
N SER A 603 27.58 -23.37 0.47
CA SER A 603 27.91 -22.13 -0.24
C SER A 603 26.74 -21.14 -0.09
N SER A 604 26.99 -19.93 0.45
CA SER A 604 26.02 -18.83 0.41
C SER A 604 26.58 -17.68 -0.43
N GLU A 605 26.00 -17.51 -1.62
CA GLU A 605 26.17 -16.32 -2.45
C GLU A 605 25.42 -15.16 -1.79
N ILE A 606 26.16 -14.24 -1.20
CA ILE A 606 25.64 -12.95 -0.75
C ILE A 606 25.65 -12.02 -1.96
N ASN A 607 24.48 -11.76 -2.53
CA ASN A 607 24.28 -10.68 -3.47
C ASN A 607 23.66 -9.50 -2.70
N ASN A 608 24.51 -8.55 -2.33
CA ASN A 608 24.09 -7.26 -1.78
C ASN A 608 23.57 -6.40 -2.94
N ASN A 609 22.25 -6.23 -3.02
CA ASN A 609 21.67 -5.05 -3.62
C ASN A 609 20.91 -4.30 -2.53
N ASP A 610 21.52 -3.20 -2.11
CA ASP A 610 20.89 -2.12 -1.36
C ASP A 610 19.77 -1.53 -2.23
N ASP A 611 18.52 -1.72 -1.81
CA ASP A 611 17.46 -0.72 -1.99
C ASP A 611 16.54 -0.76 -0.77
N ILE A 612 16.92 0.00 0.26
CA ILE A 612 16.08 0.27 1.43
C ILE A 612 15.21 1.47 1.08
N THR A 613 14.13 1.22 0.34
CA THR A 613 12.96 2.10 0.34
C THR A 613 11.94 1.55 1.34
N ASN A 614 11.91 2.17 2.52
CA ASN A 614 10.87 1.97 3.52
C ASN A 614 9.53 2.48 2.97
N GLU A 615 8.72 1.60 2.41
CA GLU A 615 7.27 1.78 2.38
C GLU A 615 6.66 0.84 3.42
N HIS A 616 6.08 1.44 4.46
CA HIS A 616 5.27 0.75 5.45
C HIS A 616 4.00 0.28 4.75
N GLU A 617 3.98 -0.97 4.28
CA GLU A 617 2.73 -1.68 4.05
C GLU A 617 2.25 -2.26 5.39
N GLU A 618 1.09 -1.79 5.82
CA GLU A 618 0.35 -2.38 6.94
C GLU A 618 0.01 -3.82 6.58
N THR A 619 0.41 -4.76 7.43
CA THR A 619 0.10 -6.17 7.29
C THR A 619 -1.42 -6.36 7.35
N ASP A 620 -2.03 -6.56 6.18
CA ASP A 620 -3.41 -7.00 6.04
C ASP A 620 -3.44 -8.50 6.40
N GLU A 621 -4.00 -8.83 7.56
CA GLU A 621 -4.18 -10.21 7.99
C GLU A 621 -5.35 -10.81 7.22
N SER A 622 -5.02 -11.55 6.17
CA SER A 622 -5.95 -12.44 5.48
C SER A 622 -6.40 -13.57 6.42
N GLU A 623 -7.69 -13.59 6.75
CA GLU A 623 -8.37 -14.73 7.37
C GLU A 623 -8.16 -15.97 6.49
N PHE A 624 -7.54 -17.01 7.05
CA PHE A 624 -7.41 -18.31 6.40
C PHE A 624 -8.72 -19.09 6.57
N GLU A 625 -9.33 -19.47 5.46
CA GLU A 625 -10.42 -20.44 5.40
C GLU A 625 -9.90 -21.82 5.86
N ASP A 626 -10.51 -22.37 6.91
CA ASP A 626 -10.22 -23.73 7.41
C ASP A 626 -10.58 -24.78 6.33
N GLU A 627 -9.59 -25.56 5.89
CA GLU A 627 -9.80 -26.76 5.08
C GLU A 627 -10.35 -27.89 5.96
N ASP A 628 -11.50 -28.46 5.55
CA ASP A 628 -12.14 -29.65 6.11
C ASP A 628 -11.16 -30.84 6.23
N GLU A 629 -10.75 -31.20 7.45
CA GLU A 629 -10.10 -32.47 7.75
C GLU A 629 -11.14 -33.57 8.06
N GLY A 630 -11.10 -34.61 7.24
CA GLY A 630 -12.04 -35.73 7.21
C GLY A 630 -12.11 -36.59 8.47
N GLU A 631 -13.23 -37.32 8.55
CA GLU A 631 -13.61 -38.27 9.59
C GLU A 631 -12.48 -39.24 9.98
N THR A 632 -11.83 -38.99 11.13
CA THR A 632 -10.94 -39.98 11.78
C THR A 632 -11.71 -40.77 12.85
N GLU A 633 -11.48 -42.10 12.84
CA GLU A 633 -12.09 -43.12 13.69
C GLU A 633 -12.12 -42.78 15.20
N VAL A 634 -13.19 -43.19 15.87
CA VAL A 634 -13.44 -42.94 17.30
C VAL A 634 -12.40 -43.63 18.18
N ASP A 635 -11.57 -42.83 18.86
CA ASP A 635 -10.62 -43.30 19.86
C ASP A 635 -11.33 -43.93 21.08
N HIS A 636 -11.21 -45.25 21.23
CA HIS A 636 -11.79 -46.02 22.33
C HIS A 636 -11.21 -45.66 23.70
N GLU A 637 -9.99 -45.13 23.77
CA GLU A 637 -9.38 -44.66 25.01
C GLU A 637 -10.03 -43.36 25.49
N PHE A 638 -10.30 -42.43 24.56
CA PHE A 638 -11.07 -41.22 24.82
C PHE A 638 -12.48 -41.54 25.33
N VAL A 639 -13.18 -42.50 24.72
CA VAL A 639 -14.50 -42.95 25.19
C VAL A 639 -14.43 -43.54 26.60
N ASN A 640 -13.39 -44.33 26.91
CA ASN A 640 -13.21 -44.87 28.26
C ASN A 640 -12.90 -43.78 29.30
N ASN A 641 -12.07 -42.79 28.96
CA ASN A 641 -11.79 -41.65 29.83
C ASN A 641 -13.03 -40.78 30.06
N LEU A 642 -13.87 -40.60 29.02
CA LEU A 642 -15.16 -39.92 29.14
C LEU A 642 -16.14 -40.71 30.02
N LYS A 643 -16.23 -42.03 29.86
CA LYS A 643 -17.03 -42.92 30.72
C LYS A 643 -16.56 -42.87 32.18
N LYS A 644 -15.25 -42.82 32.40
CA LYS A 644 -14.64 -42.69 33.74
C LYS A 644 -14.96 -41.34 34.38
N ALA A 645 -14.93 -40.25 33.60
CA ALA A 645 -15.27 -38.89 34.06
C ALA A 645 -16.77 -38.70 34.33
N LEU A 646 -17.64 -39.34 33.53
CA LEU A 646 -19.10 -39.30 33.70
C LEU A 646 -19.61 -40.21 34.83
N GLY A 647 -18.80 -41.15 35.32
CA GLY A 647 -19.13 -42.01 36.46
C GLY A 647 -20.46 -42.74 36.29
N SER A 648 -21.33 -42.66 37.31
CA SER A 648 -22.67 -43.29 37.29
C SER A 648 -23.65 -42.64 36.31
N ALA A 649 -23.30 -41.50 35.71
CA ALA A 649 -24.10 -40.84 34.67
C ALA A 649 -23.74 -41.32 33.25
N ALA A 650 -22.69 -42.11 33.08
CA ALA A 650 -22.37 -42.73 31.79
C ALA A 650 -23.37 -43.84 31.46
N ALA A 651 -24.07 -43.74 30.33
CA ALA A 651 -24.98 -44.77 29.87
C ALA A 651 -24.28 -46.14 29.80
N HIS A 652 -24.81 -47.14 30.53
CA HIS A 652 -24.31 -48.50 30.46
C HIS A 652 -24.59 -49.06 29.07
N SER A 653 -23.53 -49.21 28.28
CA SER A 653 -23.56 -49.93 27.01
C SER A 653 -23.48 -51.42 27.29
N ASP A 654 -24.60 -52.04 27.67
CA ASP A 654 -24.95 -53.40 27.25
C ASP A 654 -26.38 -53.77 27.69
N ASP A 655 -27.06 -54.41 26.74
CA ASP A 655 -28.34 -55.12 26.81
C ASP A 655 -29.65 -54.33 26.61
N GLY A 656 -30.42 -54.83 25.63
CA GLY A 656 -31.66 -54.22 25.17
C GLY A 656 -32.87 -54.77 25.90
N SER A 657 -33.64 -53.89 26.55
CA SER A 657 -35.11 -53.89 26.55
C SER A 657 -35.65 -52.84 27.52
N ASP A 658 -36.72 -52.21 27.05
CA ASP A 658 -37.78 -51.50 27.76
C ASP A 658 -37.57 -50.09 28.35
N LYS A 659 -38.50 -49.25 27.87
CA LYS A 659 -38.91 -47.95 28.38
C LYS A 659 -39.46 -48.11 29.80
N ASP A 660 -38.92 -47.36 30.75
CA ASP A 660 -39.66 -46.31 31.48
C ASP A 660 -38.81 -45.72 32.62
N SER A 661 -38.80 -44.38 32.66
CA SER A 661 -38.69 -43.53 33.85
C SER A 661 -37.72 -43.95 34.98
N VAL A 662 -36.49 -43.43 34.94
CA VAL A 662 -35.71 -43.20 36.17
C VAL A 662 -35.45 -41.70 36.32
N SER A 663 -36.31 -41.04 37.08
CA SER A 663 -36.02 -39.73 37.65
C SER A 663 -34.85 -39.89 38.63
N SER A 664 -33.70 -39.31 38.31
CA SER A 664 -32.80 -38.84 39.35
C SER A 664 -32.33 -37.46 38.95
N THR A 665 -32.87 -36.47 39.66
CA THR A 665 -32.36 -35.10 39.71
C THR A 665 -30.90 -35.16 40.13
N VAL A 666 -29.99 -35.11 39.14
CA VAL A 666 -28.58 -34.83 39.36
C VAL A 666 -28.54 -33.47 40.05
N SER A 667 -28.04 -33.38 41.28
CA SER A 667 -27.98 -32.10 41.98
C SER A 667 -27.05 -31.14 41.23
N ASP A 668 -27.29 -29.82 41.29
CA ASP A 668 -26.43 -28.81 40.65
C ASP A 668 -24.94 -29.01 41.01
N GLU A 669 -24.65 -29.43 42.24
CA GLU A 669 -23.30 -29.77 42.69
C GLU A 669 -22.67 -30.94 41.89
N THR A 670 -23.47 -31.94 41.55
CA THR A 670 -23.03 -33.08 40.73
C THR A 670 -22.84 -32.66 39.27
N MET A 671 -23.64 -31.70 38.78
CA MET A 671 -23.49 -31.11 37.44
C MET A 671 -22.19 -30.29 37.32
N PHE A 672 -21.87 -29.45 38.32
CA PHE A 672 -20.59 -28.71 38.33
C PHE A 672 -19.38 -29.65 38.38
N ARG A 673 -19.45 -30.73 39.18
CA ARG A 673 -18.36 -31.71 39.26
C ARG A 673 -18.18 -32.53 37.96
N LEU A 674 -19.27 -32.74 37.22
CA LEU A 674 -19.25 -33.39 35.89
C LEU A 674 -18.66 -32.46 34.82
N ASP A 675 -18.97 -31.16 34.86
CA ASP A 675 -18.39 -30.15 33.96
C ASP A 675 -16.89 -29.96 34.22
N GLU A 676 -16.44 -30.01 35.47
CA GLU A 676 -15.01 -29.94 35.81
C GLU A 676 -14.24 -31.18 35.33
N GLY A 677 -14.83 -32.38 35.46
CA GLY A 677 -14.28 -33.62 34.94
C GLY A 677 -14.22 -33.67 33.42
N LEU A 678 -15.26 -33.19 32.72
CA LEU A 678 -15.28 -33.06 31.26
C LEU A 678 -14.26 -32.01 30.79
N ALA A 679 -14.19 -30.85 31.43
CA ALA A 679 -13.21 -29.82 31.14
C ALA A 679 -11.76 -30.29 31.38
N ALA A 680 -11.52 -31.14 32.38
CA ALA A 680 -10.20 -31.73 32.61
C ALA A 680 -9.81 -32.72 31.49
N VAL A 681 -10.74 -33.57 31.03
CA VAL A 681 -10.50 -34.50 29.90
C VAL A 681 -10.27 -33.74 28.60
N PHE A 682 -11.03 -32.67 28.33
CA PHE A 682 -10.81 -31.80 27.16
C PHE A 682 -9.51 -30.99 27.26
N ARG A 683 -9.15 -30.46 28.44
CA ARG A 683 -7.87 -29.77 28.66
C ARG A 683 -6.66 -30.70 28.46
N LYS A 684 -6.76 -31.97 28.86
CA LYS A 684 -5.70 -32.97 28.65
C LYS A 684 -5.49 -33.30 27.18
N ARG A 685 -6.56 -33.34 26.37
CA ARG A 685 -6.46 -33.52 24.90
C ARG A 685 -5.99 -32.25 24.19
N MET A 686 -6.40 -31.07 24.67
CA MET A 686 -5.97 -29.78 24.10
C MET A 686 -4.47 -29.53 24.25
N LYS A 687 -3.82 -30.01 25.32
CA LYS A 687 -2.34 -29.95 25.45
C LYS A 687 -1.59 -30.69 24.34
N ASN A 688 -2.24 -31.62 23.61
CA ASN A 688 -1.61 -32.43 22.56
C ASN A 688 -2.04 -32.05 21.13
N SER A 689 -2.77 -30.94 20.92
CA SER A 689 -3.13 -30.50 19.57
C SER A 689 -2.06 -29.59 18.97
N ARG A 690 -1.52 -29.94 17.79
CA ARG A 690 -0.60 -29.08 17.01
C ARG A 690 -1.16 -27.66 16.81
N THR A 691 -2.47 -27.52 16.67
CA THR A 691 -3.14 -26.22 16.46
C THR A 691 -3.07 -25.30 17.68
N LEU A 692 -3.24 -25.82 18.91
CA LEU A 692 -3.12 -24.99 20.12
C LEU A 692 -1.68 -24.51 20.32
N SER A 693 -0.69 -25.37 20.04
CA SER A 693 0.71 -24.98 20.11
C SER A 693 1.07 -23.86 19.12
N ALA A 694 0.52 -23.92 17.90
CA ALA A 694 0.72 -22.87 16.89
C ALA A 694 0.10 -21.53 17.32
N PHE A 695 -1.14 -21.56 17.83
CA PHE A 695 -1.83 -20.37 18.34
C PHE A 695 -1.10 -19.70 19.52
N LEU A 696 -0.60 -20.49 20.48
CA LEU A 696 0.18 -19.97 21.60
C LEU A 696 1.52 -19.36 21.15
N VAL A 697 2.20 -20.00 20.20
CA VAL A 697 3.43 -19.45 19.58
C VAL A 697 3.14 -18.12 18.90
N GLU A 698 2.04 -18.04 18.14
CA GLU A 698 1.66 -16.80 17.45
C GLU A 698 1.36 -15.67 18.44
N GLN A 699 0.56 -15.93 19.48
CA GLN A 699 0.30 -14.92 20.52
C GLN A 699 1.59 -14.48 21.23
N ALA A 700 2.48 -15.41 21.56
CA ALA A 700 3.76 -15.09 22.18
C ALA A 700 4.66 -14.26 21.23
N GLN A 701 4.64 -14.53 19.92
CA GLN A 701 5.33 -13.72 18.91
C GLN A 701 4.75 -12.31 18.80
N GLN A 702 3.42 -12.19 18.75
CA GLN A 702 2.73 -10.90 18.72
C GLN A 702 3.02 -10.09 19.99
N PHE A 703 3.02 -10.72 21.16
CA PHE A 703 3.37 -10.06 22.42
C PHE A 703 4.81 -9.55 22.41
N ARG A 704 5.79 -10.38 22.01
CA ARG A 704 7.19 -9.94 21.89
C ARG A 704 7.33 -8.78 20.91
N ALA A 705 6.60 -8.80 19.79
CA ALA A 705 6.61 -7.68 18.86
C ALA A 705 6.09 -6.38 19.50
N LYS A 706 5.02 -6.44 20.30
CA LYS A 706 4.50 -5.29 21.07
C LYS A 706 5.52 -4.79 22.10
N CYS A 707 6.24 -5.68 22.79
CA CYS A 707 7.32 -5.28 23.72
C CYS A 707 8.45 -4.53 22.99
N PHE A 708 8.83 -4.96 21.79
CA PHE A 708 9.82 -4.23 20.99
C PHE A 708 9.31 -2.86 20.52
N ASP A 709 8.01 -2.67 20.36
CA ASP A 709 7.46 -1.34 20.06
C ASP A 709 7.64 -0.40 21.26
N LEU A 710 7.48 -0.89 22.49
CA LEU A 710 7.81 -0.13 23.71
C LEU A 710 9.31 0.21 23.77
N LEU A 711 10.18 -0.76 23.50
CA LEU A 711 11.63 -0.54 23.46
C LEU A 711 12.01 0.46 22.36
N LEU A 712 11.32 0.44 21.21
CA LEU A 712 11.51 1.42 20.14
C LEU A 712 11.10 2.83 20.59
N ILE A 713 9.99 2.97 21.31
CA ILE A 713 9.57 4.24 21.92
C ILE A 713 10.65 4.73 22.90
N ALA A 714 11.11 3.86 23.81
CA ALA A 714 12.14 4.16 24.79
C ALA A 714 13.46 4.64 24.14
N VAL A 715 14.01 3.86 23.21
CA VAL A 715 15.25 4.16 22.47
C VAL A 715 15.16 5.45 21.66
N SER A 716 13.95 5.80 21.20
CA SER A 716 13.73 6.98 20.36
C SER A 716 13.36 8.24 21.14
N HIS A 717 13.07 8.13 22.44
CA HIS A 717 12.60 9.26 23.24
C HIS A 717 13.73 10.26 23.51
N GLN A 718 13.47 11.55 23.26
CA GLN A 718 14.47 12.61 23.39
C GLN A 718 14.82 12.95 24.85
N ASP A 719 13.87 12.75 25.78
CA ASP A 719 14.03 13.08 27.20
C ASP A 719 14.27 11.84 28.09
N ALA A 720 14.84 10.76 27.53
CA ALA A 720 15.16 9.55 28.29
C ALA A 720 16.23 9.84 29.36
N ALA A 721 16.02 9.34 30.59
CA ALA A 721 16.94 9.55 31.72
C ALA A 721 18.13 8.57 31.74
N TYR A 722 18.07 7.49 30.96
CA TYR A 722 19.11 6.46 30.84
C TYR A 722 19.92 6.63 29.55
N THR A 723 21.10 6.00 29.51
CA THR A 723 21.91 5.93 28.29
C THR A 723 21.45 4.76 27.43
N THR A 724 21.00 5.05 26.21
CA THR A 724 20.50 4.05 25.27
C THR A 724 21.59 3.05 24.86
N VAL A 725 22.85 3.48 24.80
CA VAL A 725 23.99 2.61 24.46
C VAL A 725 24.22 1.49 25.46
N ASP A 726 23.72 1.62 26.70
CA ASP A 726 23.82 0.57 27.71
C ASP A 726 22.91 -0.64 27.37
N LEU A 727 21.96 -0.48 26.43
CA LEU A 727 21.13 -1.58 25.91
C LEU A 727 21.83 -2.43 24.84
N ILE A 728 23.02 -2.05 24.37
CA ILE A 728 23.71 -2.77 23.28
C ILE A 728 23.96 -4.24 23.65
N LEU A 729 24.51 -4.51 24.83
CA LEU A 729 24.79 -5.88 25.26
C LEU A 729 23.50 -6.67 25.55
N PRO A 730 22.52 -6.14 26.31
CA PRO A 730 21.22 -6.80 26.48
C PRO A 730 20.53 -7.16 25.16
N LEU A 731 20.57 -6.27 24.16
CA LEU A 731 19.97 -6.55 22.84
C LEU A 731 20.75 -7.60 22.05
N ILE A 732 22.07 -7.64 22.19
CA ILE A 732 22.90 -8.71 21.61
C ILE A 732 22.57 -10.06 22.24
N GLU A 733 22.42 -10.11 23.57
CA GLU A 733 22.02 -11.32 24.28
C GLU A 733 20.63 -11.79 23.87
N CYS A 734 19.67 -10.86 23.78
CA CYS A 734 18.33 -11.14 23.28
C CYS A 734 18.36 -11.71 21.84
N ALA A 735 19.13 -11.10 20.94
CA ALA A 735 19.30 -11.59 19.57
C ALA A 735 19.95 -12.99 19.53
N GLN A 736 20.97 -13.25 20.36
CA GLN A 736 21.61 -14.56 20.45
C GLN A 736 20.67 -15.64 21.01
N GLN A 737 19.86 -15.31 22.02
CA GLN A 737 18.86 -16.22 22.57
C GLN A 737 17.75 -16.50 21.56
N ALA A 738 17.29 -15.48 20.83
CA ALA A 738 16.32 -15.63 19.75
C ALA A 738 16.81 -16.60 18.67
N LEU A 739 18.09 -16.55 18.27
CA LEU A 739 18.67 -17.50 17.31
C LEU A 739 18.71 -18.96 17.79
N ARG A 740 18.58 -19.21 19.10
CA ARG A 740 18.52 -20.58 19.66
C ARG A 740 17.11 -21.16 19.63
N ARG A 741 16.08 -20.32 19.46
CA ARG A 741 14.67 -20.73 19.44
C ARG A 741 14.18 -20.92 18.01
N LYS A 742 13.33 -21.93 17.78
CA LYS A 742 12.75 -22.22 16.45
C LYS A 742 11.85 -21.10 15.93
N ASP A 743 11.18 -20.39 16.84
CA ASP A 743 10.22 -19.31 16.58
C ASP A 743 10.85 -17.91 16.76
N GLY A 744 12.17 -17.83 16.94
CA GLY A 744 12.87 -16.61 17.35
C GLY A 744 13.19 -15.63 16.22
N GLU A 745 12.88 -15.94 14.95
CA GLU A 745 13.27 -15.10 13.80
C GLU A 745 12.76 -13.66 13.90
N LEU A 746 11.48 -13.47 14.27
CA LEU A 746 10.90 -12.13 14.45
C LEU A 746 11.58 -11.37 15.59
N THR A 747 11.87 -12.05 16.70
CA THR A 747 12.57 -11.47 17.87
C THR A 747 13.99 -11.05 17.47
N PHE A 748 14.71 -11.91 16.74
CA PHE A 748 16.03 -11.62 16.20
C PHE A 748 16.00 -10.37 15.33
N LYS A 749 15.11 -10.31 14.33
CA LYS A 749 14.93 -9.16 13.44
C LYS A 749 14.63 -7.86 14.21
N LYS A 750 13.73 -7.90 15.19
CA LYS A 750 13.37 -6.72 16.01
C LYS A 750 14.55 -6.25 16.88
N ALA A 751 15.27 -7.18 17.53
CA ALA A 751 16.44 -6.86 18.35
C ALA A 751 17.58 -6.25 17.52
N THR A 752 17.86 -6.83 16.35
CA THR A 752 18.92 -6.32 15.45
C THR A 752 18.56 -4.97 14.86
N ASN A 753 17.29 -4.75 14.48
CA ASN A 753 16.84 -3.44 13.99
C ASN A 753 17.00 -2.36 15.08
N LEU A 754 16.72 -2.68 16.33
CA LEU A 754 16.90 -1.74 17.43
C LEU A 754 18.38 -1.43 17.70
N LEU A 755 19.27 -2.44 17.60
CA LEU A 755 20.72 -2.24 17.63
C LEU A 755 21.19 -1.29 16.52
N GLU A 756 20.71 -1.47 15.30
CA GLU A 756 21.05 -0.60 14.17
C GLU A 756 20.56 0.84 14.36
N ILE A 757 19.38 1.04 14.93
CA ILE A 757 18.87 2.37 15.31
C ILE A 757 19.80 3.04 16.31
N ILE A 758 20.24 2.31 17.35
CA ILE A 758 21.19 2.82 18.35
C ILE A 758 22.52 3.20 17.68
N ILE A 759 23.10 2.30 16.87
CA ILE A 759 24.35 2.53 16.14
C ILE A 759 24.27 3.80 15.27
N LYS A 760 23.13 4.00 14.59
CA LYS A 760 22.95 5.11 13.65
C LYS A 760 22.72 6.46 14.33
N HIS A 761 22.02 6.48 15.48
CA HIS A 761 21.51 7.73 16.05
C HIS A 761 22.09 8.10 17.42
N LYS A 762 22.71 7.17 18.16
CA LYS A 762 23.10 7.38 19.57
C LYS A 762 24.60 7.52 19.78
N LYS A 763 25.36 7.92 18.75
CA LYS A 763 26.82 8.16 18.85
C LYS A 763 27.17 9.19 19.94
N SER A 764 26.34 10.22 20.13
CA SER A 764 26.56 11.29 21.12
C SER A 764 26.54 10.82 22.57
N GLU A 765 25.99 9.63 22.84
CA GLU A 765 25.91 9.04 24.18
C GLU A 765 27.18 8.26 24.57
N LEU A 766 28.12 8.07 23.62
CA LEU A 766 29.40 7.40 23.88
C LEU A 766 30.46 8.36 24.41
N ASN A 767 31.28 7.86 25.34
CA ASN A 767 32.54 8.45 25.78
C ASN A 767 33.64 7.38 25.79
N GLU A 768 34.90 7.79 25.96
CA GLU A 768 36.02 6.84 25.90
C GLU A 768 35.89 5.70 26.93
N LYS A 769 35.46 6.03 28.15
CA LYS A 769 35.37 5.06 29.25
C LYS A 769 34.31 3.98 28.97
N ASN A 770 33.09 4.38 28.60
CA ASN A 770 32.01 3.42 28.35
C ASN A 770 32.24 2.66 27.04
N ALA A 771 32.77 3.29 26.00
CA ALA A 771 33.05 2.61 24.74
C ALA A 771 34.13 1.52 24.89
N VAL A 772 35.22 1.79 25.61
CA VAL A 772 36.27 0.79 25.88
C VAL A 772 35.72 -0.36 26.73
N LYS A 773 34.94 -0.06 27.78
CA LYS A 773 34.31 -1.09 28.62
C LYS A 773 33.35 -1.98 27.82
N LEU A 774 32.47 -1.39 27.02
CA LEU A 774 31.52 -2.13 26.19
C LEU A 774 32.25 -3.00 25.16
N LEU A 775 33.39 -2.56 24.62
CA LEU A 775 34.17 -3.37 23.68
C LEU A 775 34.77 -4.61 24.36
N ASP A 776 35.24 -4.49 25.61
CA ASP A 776 35.72 -5.63 26.39
C ASP A 776 34.61 -6.66 26.64
N GLU A 777 33.46 -6.20 27.08
CA GLU A 777 32.31 -7.05 27.36
C GLU A 777 31.75 -7.68 26.07
N LEU A 778 31.77 -6.95 24.94
CA LEU A 778 31.39 -7.45 23.63
C LEU A 778 32.25 -8.66 23.22
N VAL A 779 33.57 -8.56 23.35
CA VAL A 779 34.50 -9.65 22.99
C VAL A 779 34.26 -10.88 23.87
N LEU A 780 34.06 -10.69 25.17
CA LEU A 780 33.81 -11.79 26.11
C LEU A 780 32.51 -12.53 25.81
N LYS A 781 31.41 -11.80 25.57
CA LYS A 781 30.07 -12.38 25.42
C LYS A 781 29.79 -12.99 24.04
N THR A 782 30.59 -12.68 23.02
CA THR A 782 30.25 -13.04 21.63
C THR A 782 31.17 -14.08 20.99
N SER A 783 32.16 -14.58 21.71
CA SER A 783 33.18 -15.53 21.22
C SER A 783 32.63 -16.75 20.45
N GLN A 784 31.45 -17.27 20.83
CA GLN A 784 30.82 -18.46 20.24
C GLN A 784 29.77 -18.14 19.15
N THR A 785 29.70 -16.90 18.66
CA THR A 785 28.67 -16.51 17.67
C THR A 785 28.99 -17.07 16.29
N VAL A 786 28.14 -17.97 15.78
CA VAL A 786 28.32 -18.60 14.45
C VAL A 786 27.55 -17.89 13.34
N ASN A 787 26.35 -17.37 13.63
CA ASN A 787 25.45 -16.79 12.63
C ASN A 787 26.12 -15.61 11.86
N PRO A 788 26.22 -15.65 10.51
CA PRO A 788 26.92 -14.63 9.74
C PRO A 788 26.32 -13.23 9.85
N VAL A 789 24.99 -13.10 9.88
CA VAL A 789 24.29 -11.81 10.02
C VAL A 789 24.63 -11.19 11.37
N MET A 790 24.56 -11.99 12.44
CA MET A 790 24.92 -11.53 13.77
C MET A 790 26.39 -11.10 13.84
N ARG A 791 27.32 -11.85 13.25
CA ARG A 791 28.74 -11.47 13.20
C ARG A 791 28.98 -10.12 12.51
N ASN A 792 28.26 -9.84 11.41
CA ASN A 792 28.33 -8.54 10.74
C ASN A 792 27.80 -7.38 11.60
N ILE A 793 26.72 -7.61 12.33
CA ILE A 793 26.16 -6.63 13.29
C ILE A 793 27.17 -6.36 14.41
N LEU A 794 27.80 -7.41 14.96
CA LEU A 794 28.84 -7.27 15.98
C LEU A 794 30.05 -6.46 15.48
N GLY A 795 30.47 -6.65 14.22
CA GLY A 795 31.47 -5.79 13.58
C GLY A 795 31.01 -4.33 13.47
N SER A 796 29.73 -4.09 13.16
CA SER A 796 29.15 -2.76 13.13
C SER A 796 29.10 -2.10 14.51
N VAL A 797 28.77 -2.86 15.56
CA VAL A 797 28.84 -2.43 16.97
C VAL A 797 30.28 -2.06 17.34
N ALA A 798 31.26 -2.90 17.04
CA ALA A 798 32.67 -2.63 17.33
C ALA A 798 33.15 -1.32 16.65
N SER A 799 32.77 -1.12 15.39
CA SER A 799 33.02 0.13 14.68
C SER A 799 32.29 1.32 15.28
N PHE A 800 31.07 1.14 15.81
CA PHE A 800 30.31 2.21 16.45
C PHE A 800 30.98 2.65 17.75
N LEU A 801 31.41 1.70 18.59
CA LEU A 801 32.17 1.96 19.81
C LEU A 801 33.47 2.72 19.52
N PHE A 802 34.22 2.27 18.50
CA PHE A 802 35.42 3.00 18.04
C PHE A 802 35.08 4.43 17.60
N SER A 803 33.97 4.60 16.88
CA SER A 803 33.53 5.91 16.39
C SER A 803 33.30 6.91 17.51
N GLY A 804 32.83 6.47 18.67
CA GLY A 804 32.61 7.30 19.85
C GLY A 804 33.89 7.89 20.44
N CYS A 805 35.04 7.28 20.13
CA CYS A 805 36.37 7.75 20.55
C CYS A 805 37.15 8.44 19.41
N TYR A 806 36.55 8.56 18.22
CA TYR A 806 37.20 9.05 17.01
C TYR A 806 36.83 10.49 16.71
N ASP A 807 37.84 11.36 16.60
CA ASP A 807 37.71 12.73 16.12
C ASP A 807 37.92 12.77 14.60
N ALA A 808 36.84 13.07 13.88
CA ALA A 808 36.85 13.15 12.42
C ALA A 808 37.61 14.36 11.87
N LYS A 809 37.81 15.44 12.65
CA LYS A 809 38.57 16.62 12.23
C LYS A 809 40.07 16.34 12.29
N GLU A 810 40.52 15.76 13.40
CA GLU A 810 41.92 15.43 13.63
C GLU A 810 42.34 14.09 13.01
N ASN A 811 41.37 13.30 12.51
CA ASN A 811 41.58 11.94 12.04
C ASN A 811 42.30 11.06 13.07
N ASN A 812 42.00 11.27 14.34
CA ASN A 812 42.66 10.63 15.47
C ASN A 812 41.63 9.98 16.40
N VAL A 813 42.07 8.99 17.16
CA VAL A 813 41.25 8.26 18.14
C VAL A 813 41.88 8.39 19.52
N ALA A 814 41.06 8.41 20.57
CA ALA A 814 41.54 8.45 21.95
C ALA A 814 42.51 7.29 22.26
N GLU A 815 43.56 7.58 23.04
CA GLU A 815 44.72 6.68 23.18
C GLU A 815 44.36 5.34 23.84
N ASN A 816 43.42 5.30 24.78
CA ASN A 816 43.03 4.03 25.40
C ASN A 816 42.27 3.15 24.40
N MET A 817 41.37 3.74 23.61
CA MET A 817 40.66 3.01 22.55
C MET A 817 41.64 2.54 21.47
N ARG A 818 42.61 3.38 21.09
CA ARG A 818 43.68 3.02 20.15
C ARG A 818 44.45 1.80 20.64
N THR A 819 44.99 1.88 21.85
CA THR A 819 45.75 0.81 22.50
C THR A 819 44.92 -0.46 22.62
N LYS A 820 43.63 -0.32 22.93
CA LYS A 820 42.71 -1.45 23.09
C LYS A 820 42.51 -2.21 21.79
N VAL A 821 42.19 -1.52 20.70
CA VAL A 821 41.99 -2.13 19.38
C VAL A 821 43.28 -2.78 18.87
N ILE A 822 44.44 -2.15 19.09
CA ILE A 822 45.75 -2.73 18.74
C ILE A 822 46.00 -4.02 19.54
N THR A 823 45.77 -3.99 20.85
CA THR A 823 45.93 -5.17 21.71
C THR A 823 44.97 -6.30 21.31
N LEU A 824 43.75 -5.97 20.91
CA LEU A 824 42.78 -6.94 20.40
C LEU A 824 43.23 -7.56 19.08
N LEU A 825 43.79 -6.77 18.16
CA LEU A 825 44.39 -7.28 16.93
C LEU A 825 45.52 -8.26 17.22
N GLU A 826 46.44 -7.91 18.12
CA GLU A 826 47.55 -8.78 18.51
C GLU A 826 47.07 -10.09 19.12
N LYS A 827 46.10 -10.02 20.03
CA LYS A 827 45.49 -11.20 20.64
C LYS A 827 44.82 -12.07 19.59
N TYR A 828 44.05 -11.48 18.68
CA TYR A 828 43.40 -12.21 17.59
C TYR A 828 44.40 -12.89 16.67
N MET A 829 45.49 -12.22 16.28
CA MET A 829 46.50 -12.79 15.40
C MET A 829 47.26 -13.97 16.02
N ASN A 830 47.38 -14.00 17.35
CA ASN A 830 48.01 -15.08 18.11
C ASN A 830 47.00 -16.03 18.77
N ASP A 831 45.70 -15.80 18.58
CA ASP A 831 44.66 -16.67 19.13
C ASP A 831 44.71 -17.99 18.38
N ASN A 832 44.76 -19.10 19.11
CA ASN A 832 44.68 -20.46 18.55
C ASN A 832 43.32 -21.12 18.79
N LYS A 833 42.48 -20.52 19.64
CA LYS A 833 41.22 -21.07 20.16
C LYS A 833 39.97 -20.47 19.52
N ASN A 834 40.11 -19.52 18.59
CA ASN A 834 38.98 -18.81 17.95
C ASN A 834 38.05 -18.13 18.96
N GLN A 835 38.60 -17.59 20.03
CA GLN A 835 37.87 -16.88 21.08
C GLN A 835 37.48 -15.47 20.65
N ILE A 836 38.14 -14.91 19.63
CA ILE A 836 37.89 -13.54 19.18
C ILE A 836 37.35 -13.57 17.74
N LEU A 837 36.17 -12.96 17.52
CA LEU A 837 35.57 -12.84 16.20
C LEU A 837 36.36 -11.87 15.32
N SER A 838 36.61 -12.27 14.06
CA SER A 838 37.29 -11.45 13.06
C SER A 838 36.60 -10.12 12.81
N GLU A 839 35.26 -10.11 12.78
CA GLU A 839 34.46 -8.94 12.42
C GLU A 839 34.62 -7.82 13.46
N ILE A 840 34.69 -8.16 14.75
CA ILE A 840 34.90 -7.21 15.85
C ILE A 840 36.28 -6.55 15.75
N VAL A 841 37.30 -7.35 15.42
CA VAL A 841 38.70 -6.91 15.36
C VAL A 841 38.97 -6.06 14.12
N THR A 842 38.48 -6.51 12.96
CA THR A 842 38.83 -5.91 11.67
C THR A 842 38.02 -4.66 11.36
N ALA A 843 36.78 -4.53 11.87
CA ALA A 843 35.89 -3.43 11.54
C ALA A 843 36.47 -2.02 11.82
N PRO A 844 37.12 -1.75 12.98
CA PRO A 844 37.80 -0.47 13.22
C PRO A 844 38.87 -0.14 12.17
N PHE A 845 39.71 -1.11 11.79
CA PHE A 845 40.77 -0.92 10.79
C PHE A 845 40.20 -0.66 9.39
N ILE A 846 39.08 -1.31 9.05
CA ILE A 846 38.44 -1.16 7.74
C ILE A 846 37.73 0.20 7.62
N LYS A 847 37.02 0.64 8.67
CA LYS A 847 36.25 1.90 8.64
C LYS A 847 37.06 3.16 8.99
N TYR A 848 38.11 3.05 9.80
CA TYR A 848 38.90 4.20 10.27
C TYR A 848 40.41 4.08 9.97
N PRO A 849 40.81 3.88 8.70
CA PRO A 849 42.22 3.65 8.36
C PRO A 849 43.11 4.88 8.64
N HIS A 850 42.56 6.11 8.68
CA HIS A 850 43.35 7.30 9.00
C HIS A 850 43.92 7.27 10.43
N ALA A 851 43.11 6.88 11.43
CA ALA A 851 43.54 6.82 12.82
C ALA A 851 44.53 5.67 13.11
N LEU A 852 44.55 4.64 12.25
CA LEU A 852 45.29 3.41 12.47
C LEU A 852 46.42 3.20 11.45
N LEU A 853 46.75 4.22 10.64
CA LEU A 853 47.75 4.11 9.57
C LEU A 853 49.13 3.71 10.08
N SER A 854 49.50 4.12 11.28
CA SER A 854 50.77 3.75 11.92
C SER A 854 50.90 2.25 12.19
N GLU A 855 49.78 1.52 12.26
CA GLU A 855 49.75 0.06 12.48
C GLU A 855 49.84 -0.74 11.17
N LEU A 856 49.73 -0.10 10.01
CA LEU A 856 49.76 -0.77 8.71
C LEU A 856 51.01 -1.66 8.50
N PRO A 857 52.25 -1.24 8.83
CA PRO A 857 53.41 -2.13 8.76
C PRO A 857 53.23 -3.41 9.57
N ARG A 858 52.63 -3.30 10.76
CA ARG A 858 52.43 -4.41 11.67
C ARG A 858 51.34 -5.37 11.16
N ILE A 859 50.27 -4.84 10.57
CA ILE A 859 49.23 -5.63 9.91
C ILE A 859 49.83 -6.45 8.76
N ILE A 860 50.73 -5.86 7.97
CA ILE A 860 51.42 -6.56 6.88
C ILE A 860 52.37 -7.63 7.43
N ASP A 861 53.12 -7.33 8.50
CA ASP A 861 53.98 -8.30 9.15
C ASP A 861 53.17 -9.53 9.62
N PHE A 862 51.94 -9.32 10.15
CA PHE A 862 51.02 -10.43 10.46
C PHE A 862 50.55 -11.20 9.22
N ALA A 863 50.18 -10.51 8.14
CA ALA A 863 49.76 -11.16 6.90
C ALA A 863 50.85 -12.08 6.31
N PHE A 864 52.11 -11.69 6.45
CA PHE A 864 53.26 -12.37 5.85
C PHE A 864 53.98 -13.35 6.77
N ASN A 865 53.65 -13.37 8.06
CA ASN A 865 54.17 -14.35 9.00
C ASN A 865 53.53 -15.73 8.75
N GLU A 866 54.34 -16.68 8.28
CA GLU A 866 53.89 -18.04 7.96
C GLU A 866 53.49 -18.87 9.20
N ASN A 867 53.88 -18.46 10.40
CA ASN A 867 53.49 -19.10 11.65
C ASN A 867 52.05 -18.76 12.08
N ILE A 868 51.43 -17.75 11.46
CA ILE A 868 50.05 -17.34 11.74
C ILE A 868 49.08 -18.14 10.88
N ARG A 869 47.92 -18.50 11.43
CA ARG A 869 46.93 -19.32 10.72
C ARG A 869 46.43 -18.60 9.48
N THR A 870 46.16 -19.35 8.41
CA THR A 870 45.88 -18.73 7.10
C THR A 870 44.68 -17.78 7.11
N PHE A 871 43.63 -18.07 7.87
CA PHE A 871 42.46 -17.19 7.91
C PHE A 871 42.79 -15.84 8.58
N GLN A 872 43.55 -15.82 9.68
CA GLN A 872 44.03 -14.59 10.31
C GLN A 872 44.89 -13.76 9.36
N ARG A 873 45.75 -14.44 8.57
CA ARG A 873 46.56 -13.79 7.53
C ARG A 873 45.70 -13.21 6.40
N ILE A 874 44.60 -13.88 6.03
CA ILE A 874 43.63 -13.37 5.07
C ILE A 874 42.93 -12.11 5.61
N GLU A 875 42.50 -12.13 6.89
CA GLU A 875 41.91 -10.95 7.54
C GLU A 875 42.89 -9.78 7.61
N ALA A 876 44.16 -10.03 7.90
CA ALA A 876 45.21 -9.00 7.86
C ALA A 876 45.34 -8.37 6.47
N LEU A 877 45.29 -9.16 5.39
CA LEU A 877 45.28 -8.64 4.03
C LEU A 877 43.99 -7.86 3.72
N SER A 878 42.84 -8.32 4.20
CA SER A 878 41.56 -7.61 4.07
C SER A 878 41.64 -6.22 4.70
N CYS A 879 42.15 -6.12 5.94
CA CYS A 879 42.43 -4.83 6.58
C CYS A 879 43.41 -4.00 5.76
N THR A 880 44.51 -4.60 5.27
CA THR A 880 45.52 -3.90 4.47
C THR A 880 44.89 -3.20 3.27
N VAL A 881 43.97 -3.86 2.54
CA VAL A 881 43.28 -3.26 1.38
C VAL A 881 42.55 -1.97 1.76
N ALA A 882 41.97 -1.86 2.95
CA ALA A 882 41.25 -0.66 3.40
C ALA A 882 42.17 0.57 3.55
N PHE A 883 43.47 0.37 3.80
CA PHE A 883 44.45 1.46 3.88
C PHE A 883 44.94 1.93 2.50
N LEU A 884 44.72 1.15 1.44
CA LEU A 884 45.29 1.44 0.12
C LEU A 884 44.45 2.45 -0.66
N ARG A 885 44.39 3.68 -0.13
CA ARG A 885 43.62 4.80 -0.68
C ARG A 885 44.51 6.02 -0.92
N LYS A 886 44.21 6.78 -1.97
CA LYS A 886 45.00 7.96 -2.37
C LYS A 886 45.05 9.06 -1.31
N ASP A 887 43.99 9.22 -0.50
CA ASP A 887 43.91 10.22 0.57
C ASP A 887 44.84 9.93 1.75
N LEU A 888 45.21 8.66 1.99
CA LEU A 888 46.14 8.28 3.05
C LEU A 888 47.61 8.51 2.67
N VAL A 889 47.92 8.53 1.37
CA VAL A 889 49.27 8.73 0.83
C VAL A 889 49.64 10.22 0.73
N LYS A 890 48.67 11.08 0.38
CA LYS A 890 48.89 12.48 0.00
C LYS A 890 49.41 13.43 1.10
N ASN A 891 49.62 12.97 2.33
CA ASN A 891 50.09 13.84 3.40
C ASN A 891 51.62 14.00 3.35
N GLU A 892 52.08 15.25 3.24
CA GLU A 892 53.50 15.69 3.18
C GLU A 892 54.33 15.35 4.44
N GLN A 893 53.77 14.59 5.39
CA GLN A 893 54.48 14.22 6.60
C GLN A 893 55.55 13.15 6.32
N PRO A 894 56.84 13.43 6.62
CA PRO A 894 57.96 12.54 6.29
C PRO A 894 57.85 11.16 6.93
N ASP A 895 57.21 11.04 8.09
CA ASP A 895 57.02 9.75 8.76
C ASP A 895 56.01 8.84 8.06
N ARG A 896 55.03 9.41 7.35
CA ARG A 896 54.09 8.63 6.52
C ARG A 896 54.76 8.07 5.27
N GLN A 897 55.69 8.81 4.64
CA GLN A 897 56.47 8.29 3.52
C GLN A 897 57.34 7.08 3.91
N LYS A 898 57.90 7.07 5.14
CA LYS A 898 58.66 5.92 5.64
C LYS A 898 57.81 4.66 5.73
N ILE A 899 56.55 4.79 6.17
CA ILE A 899 55.60 3.67 6.23
C ILE A 899 55.43 3.05 4.84
N TRP A 900 55.14 3.86 3.82
CA TRP A 900 54.93 3.37 2.46
C TRP A 900 56.16 2.72 1.83
N LYS A 901 57.36 3.27 2.07
CA LYS A 901 58.62 2.66 1.63
C LYS A 901 58.89 1.32 2.32
N LYS A 902 58.57 1.19 3.61
CA LYS A 902 58.67 -0.08 4.33
C LYS A 902 57.72 -1.12 3.74
N ILE A 903 56.48 -0.73 3.47
CA ILE A 903 55.45 -1.58 2.86
C ILE A 903 55.89 -2.08 1.48
N ALA A 904 56.41 -1.19 0.63
CA ALA A 904 56.93 -1.57 -0.69
C ALA A 904 57.98 -2.68 -0.59
N LYS A 905 58.96 -2.54 0.33
CA LYS A 905 59.99 -3.56 0.56
C LYS A 905 59.42 -4.90 1.03
N CYS A 906 58.46 -4.88 1.96
CA CYS A 906 57.80 -6.10 2.44
C CYS A 906 57.01 -6.80 1.32
N LEU A 907 56.31 -6.01 0.49
CA LEU A 907 55.56 -6.54 -0.66
C LEU A 907 56.48 -7.16 -1.70
N CYS A 908 57.59 -6.50 -2.06
CA CYS A 908 58.55 -7.02 -3.03
C CYS A 908 59.08 -8.40 -2.62
N SER A 909 59.59 -8.52 -1.39
CA SER A 909 60.23 -9.75 -0.93
C SER A 909 59.22 -10.89 -0.77
N PHE A 910 58.06 -10.61 -0.17
CA PHE A 910 57.06 -11.64 0.08
C PHE A 910 56.34 -12.08 -1.21
N ALA A 911 55.89 -11.13 -2.03
CA ALA A 911 55.12 -11.46 -3.23
C ALA A 911 55.96 -12.19 -4.28
N SER A 912 57.23 -11.80 -4.47
CA SER A 912 58.14 -12.50 -5.38
C SER A 912 58.29 -13.96 -4.96
N ARG A 913 58.59 -14.21 -3.67
CA ARG A 913 58.69 -15.57 -3.11
C ARG A 913 57.38 -16.35 -3.20
N PHE A 914 56.23 -15.70 -2.98
CA PHE A 914 54.93 -16.34 -3.02
C PHE A 914 54.55 -16.77 -4.45
N PHE A 915 54.75 -15.90 -5.44
CA PHE A 915 54.39 -16.21 -6.83
C PHE A 915 55.35 -17.21 -7.48
N SER A 916 56.66 -17.15 -7.17
CA SER A 916 57.62 -18.15 -7.66
C SER A 916 57.32 -19.56 -7.15
N ASN A 917 56.68 -19.67 -5.98
CA ASN A 917 56.31 -20.95 -5.37
C ASN A 917 54.79 -21.23 -5.43
N LEU A 918 54.03 -20.52 -6.28
CA LEU A 918 52.58 -20.65 -6.32
C LEU A 918 52.20 -22.06 -6.78
N ASN A 919 51.43 -22.76 -5.95
CA ASN A 919 50.88 -24.08 -6.28
C ASN A 919 49.42 -24.14 -5.81
N PHE A 920 48.48 -24.49 -6.71
CA PHE A 920 47.05 -24.56 -6.39
C PHE A 920 46.69 -25.60 -5.30
N ASP A 921 47.53 -26.60 -5.06
CA ASP A 921 47.31 -27.63 -4.04
C ASP A 921 47.55 -27.10 -2.63
N ASN A 922 48.60 -26.30 -2.47
CA ASN A 922 49.08 -25.83 -1.16
C ASN A 922 48.66 -24.38 -0.86
N SER A 923 48.51 -23.54 -1.88
CA SER A 923 48.13 -22.14 -1.73
C SER A 923 46.63 -21.98 -1.50
N LYS A 924 46.26 -20.95 -0.75
CA LYS A 924 44.86 -20.69 -0.37
C LYS A 924 44.22 -19.65 -1.32
N PRO A 925 43.05 -19.95 -1.93
CA PRO A 925 42.41 -19.08 -2.94
C PRO A 925 42.19 -17.63 -2.51
N ARG A 926 41.61 -17.40 -1.32
CA ARG A 926 41.34 -16.05 -0.82
C ARG A 926 42.62 -15.29 -0.48
N PHE A 927 43.64 -15.97 0.05
CA PHE A 927 44.94 -15.35 0.32
C PHE A 927 45.59 -14.84 -0.97
N PHE A 928 45.60 -15.67 -2.02
CA PHE A 928 46.07 -15.26 -3.35
C PHE A 928 45.30 -14.03 -3.86
N ALA A 929 43.96 -14.08 -3.82
CA ALA A 929 43.14 -12.99 -4.34
C ALA A 929 43.37 -11.68 -3.59
N TYR A 930 43.43 -11.71 -2.25
CA TYR A 930 43.75 -10.53 -1.47
C TYR A 930 45.18 -10.02 -1.69
N LEU A 931 46.17 -10.90 -1.85
CA LEU A 931 47.55 -10.48 -2.15
C LEU A 931 47.62 -9.74 -3.49
N VAL A 932 46.97 -10.28 -4.53
CA VAL A 932 46.88 -9.61 -5.85
C VAL A 932 46.15 -8.28 -5.73
N ARG A 933 45.06 -8.22 -4.95
CA ARG A 933 44.32 -6.97 -4.70
C ARG A 933 45.18 -5.93 -3.98
N VAL A 934 45.92 -6.32 -2.94
CA VAL A 934 46.85 -5.46 -2.21
C VAL A 934 47.91 -4.89 -3.15
N LEU A 935 48.56 -5.73 -3.96
CA LEU A 935 49.58 -5.28 -4.92
C LEU A 935 49.01 -4.31 -5.94
N THR A 936 47.88 -4.66 -6.56
CA THR A 936 47.21 -3.82 -7.57
C THR A 936 46.83 -2.45 -7.01
N SER A 937 46.24 -2.41 -5.81
CA SER A 937 45.88 -1.17 -5.14
C SER A 937 47.10 -0.35 -4.72
N PHE A 938 48.13 -1.00 -4.19
CA PHE A 938 49.34 -0.33 -3.71
C PHE A 938 50.11 0.32 -4.86
N ILE A 939 50.29 -0.37 -5.99
CA ILE A 939 50.97 0.18 -7.17
C ILE A 939 50.23 1.43 -7.69
N SER A 940 48.90 1.42 -7.62
CA SER A 940 48.07 2.53 -8.09
C SER A 940 48.19 3.82 -7.25
N ILE A 941 48.76 3.72 -6.05
CA ILE A 941 48.93 4.85 -5.11
C ILE A 941 50.40 5.11 -4.75
N SER A 942 51.33 4.23 -5.13
CA SER A 942 52.73 4.31 -4.76
C SER A 942 53.50 5.35 -5.58
N GLU A 943 54.48 5.99 -4.94
CA GLU A 943 55.48 6.84 -5.60
C GLU A 943 56.30 6.05 -6.63
N GLU A 944 56.85 6.74 -7.64
CA GLU A 944 57.57 6.13 -8.76
C GLU A 944 58.70 5.19 -8.31
N SER A 945 59.47 5.57 -7.28
CA SER A 945 60.55 4.73 -6.76
C SER A 945 60.05 3.39 -6.18
N SER A 946 58.88 3.40 -5.53
CA SER A 946 58.28 2.20 -4.95
C SER A 946 57.66 1.33 -6.04
N LYS A 947 57.07 1.96 -7.06
CA LYS A 947 56.57 1.27 -8.26
C LYS A 947 57.70 0.57 -9.00
N GLN A 948 58.81 1.26 -9.22
CA GLN A 948 60.01 0.70 -9.87
C GLN A 948 60.57 -0.49 -9.09
N CYS A 949 60.64 -0.40 -7.75
CA CYS A 949 61.08 -1.52 -6.91
C CYS A 949 60.18 -2.76 -7.04
N LEU A 950 58.85 -2.57 -7.14
CA LEU A 950 57.90 -3.66 -7.37
C LEU A 950 58.02 -4.25 -8.78
N GLN A 951 58.23 -3.40 -9.79
CA GLN A 951 58.45 -3.81 -11.17
C GLN A 951 59.69 -4.71 -11.28
N GLU A 952 60.82 -4.28 -10.73
CA GLU A 952 62.08 -5.05 -10.74
C GLU A 952 61.93 -6.40 -10.02
N SER A 953 61.11 -6.48 -8.98
CA SER A 953 60.96 -7.68 -8.15
C SER A 953 59.94 -8.69 -8.67
N LEU A 954 58.93 -8.25 -9.44
CA LEU A 954 57.74 -9.05 -9.76
C LEU A 954 57.54 -9.30 -11.26
N THR A 955 58.00 -8.43 -12.16
CA THR A 955 57.62 -8.49 -13.59
C THR A 955 58.01 -9.81 -14.24
N GLU A 956 59.25 -10.28 -14.06
CA GLU A 956 59.71 -11.53 -14.67
C GLU A 956 59.00 -12.76 -14.07
N VAL A 957 58.83 -12.80 -12.74
CA VAL A 957 58.10 -13.88 -12.05
C VAL A 957 56.65 -13.97 -12.53
N LEU A 958 55.98 -12.82 -12.68
CA LEU A 958 54.60 -12.76 -13.14
C LEU A 958 54.46 -13.12 -14.64
N LYS A 959 55.42 -12.73 -15.49
CA LYS A 959 55.45 -13.13 -16.90
C LYS A 959 55.58 -14.64 -17.05
N GLU A 960 56.53 -15.24 -16.35
CA GLU A 960 56.74 -16.68 -16.36
C GLU A 960 55.46 -17.41 -15.91
N LEU A 961 54.88 -16.98 -14.79
CA LEU A 961 53.66 -17.57 -14.24
C LEU A 961 52.44 -17.40 -15.17
N CYS A 962 52.26 -16.23 -15.77
CA CYS A 962 51.11 -15.96 -16.67
C CYS A 962 51.21 -16.70 -18.01
N ASN A 963 52.43 -16.96 -18.50
CA ASN A 963 52.69 -17.62 -19.77
C ASN A 963 52.73 -19.16 -19.67
N ASN A 964 52.80 -19.71 -18.45
CA ASN A 964 52.77 -21.15 -18.21
C ASN A 964 51.36 -21.74 -18.48
N THR A 965 51.04 -22.00 -19.74
CA THR A 965 49.73 -22.52 -20.15
C THR A 965 49.39 -23.88 -19.54
N GLU A 966 50.37 -24.71 -19.16
CA GLU A 966 50.12 -25.99 -18.49
C GLU A 966 49.69 -25.79 -17.04
N PHE A 967 50.30 -24.86 -16.31
CA PHE A 967 49.91 -24.54 -14.94
C PHE A 967 48.43 -24.10 -14.83
N TRP A 968 47.93 -23.36 -15.83
CA TRP A 968 46.54 -22.88 -15.86
C TRP A 968 45.54 -23.87 -16.48
N LYS A 969 45.97 -25.07 -16.91
CA LYS A 969 45.06 -26.11 -17.43
C LYS A 969 44.39 -26.88 -16.29
N ALA A 970 43.08 -27.05 -16.45
CA ALA A 970 42.12 -27.85 -15.68
C ALA A 970 42.62 -28.50 -14.37
N SER A 971 42.61 -27.73 -13.27
CA SER A 971 42.50 -28.27 -11.92
C SER A 971 41.19 -27.81 -11.29
N ASP A 972 40.49 -28.68 -10.55
CA ASP A 972 39.28 -28.27 -9.84
C ASP A 972 39.57 -27.17 -8.80
N ARG A 973 40.79 -27.10 -8.29
CA ARG A 973 41.23 -26.02 -7.40
C ARG A 973 41.36 -24.67 -8.10
N LEU A 974 41.69 -24.62 -9.39
CA LEU A 974 41.68 -23.38 -10.16
C LEU A 974 40.28 -22.74 -10.19
N LYS A 975 39.19 -23.53 -10.16
CA LYS A 975 37.84 -22.98 -10.02
C LYS A 975 37.69 -22.19 -8.72
N ARG A 976 38.17 -22.72 -7.59
CA ARG A 976 38.14 -22.02 -6.28
C ARG A 976 38.96 -20.73 -6.30
N PHE A 977 40.13 -20.73 -6.95
CA PHE A 977 40.94 -19.52 -7.16
C PHE A 977 40.22 -18.50 -8.04
N ASN A 978 39.56 -18.95 -9.12
CA ASN A 978 38.76 -18.08 -9.97
C ASN A 978 37.58 -17.47 -9.21
N THR A 979 36.84 -18.23 -8.42
CA THR A 979 35.72 -17.72 -7.61
C THR A 979 36.20 -16.68 -6.60
N ALA A 980 37.26 -17.00 -5.84
CA ALA A 980 37.82 -16.07 -4.85
C ALA A 980 38.36 -14.79 -5.52
N SER A 981 39.08 -14.92 -6.63
CA SER A 981 39.62 -13.77 -7.37
C SER A 981 38.50 -12.95 -8.03
N GLN A 982 37.45 -13.59 -8.54
CA GLN A 982 36.31 -12.89 -9.12
C GLN A 982 35.60 -12.05 -8.06
N SER A 983 35.38 -12.61 -6.87
CA SER A 983 34.76 -11.90 -5.75
C SER A 983 35.59 -10.73 -5.23
N ILE A 984 36.91 -10.90 -5.06
CA ILE A 984 37.78 -9.89 -4.40
C ILE A 984 38.40 -8.89 -5.39
N CYS A 985 38.71 -9.33 -6.61
CA CYS A 985 39.42 -8.54 -7.64
C CYS A 985 38.52 -8.16 -8.84
N GLY A 986 37.29 -8.67 -8.90
CA GLY A 986 36.39 -8.50 -10.05
C GLY A 986 36.81 -9.27 -11.31
N ARG A 987 37.82 -10.15 -11.21
CA ARG A 987 38.42 -10.87 -12.35
C ARG A 987 38.85 -12.28 -11.94
N LYS A 988 38.84 -13.22 -12.88
CA LYS A 988 39.41 -14.57 -12.70
C LYS A 988 40.90 -14.52 -12.40
N ALA A 989 41.46 -15.57 -11.78
CA ALA A 989 42.82 -15.56 -11.21
C ALA A 989 43.91 -15.15 -12.22
N LEU A 990 43.94 -15.77 -13.41
CA LEU A 990 44.89 -15.40 -14.46
C LEU A 990 44.68 -13.97 -14.97
N ALA A 991 43.42 -13.55 -15.14
CA ALA A 991 43.11 -12.19 -15.57
C ALA A 991 43.52 -11.13 -14.54
N SER A 992 43.42 -11.45 -13.24
CA SER A 992 43.90 -10.60 -12.14
C SER A 992 45.42 -10.46 -12.15
N LEU A 993 46.18 -11.54 -12.40
CA LEU A 993 47.64 -11.46 -12.53
C LEU A 993 48.07 -10.70 -13.80
N LYS A 994 47.39 -10.93 -14.93
CA LYS A 994 47.64 -10.15 -16.15
C LYS A 994 47.36 -8.67 -15.96
N HIS A 995 46.31 -8.33 -15.21
CA HIS A 995 46.04 -6.94 -14.86
C HIS A 995 47.14 -6.35 -13.97
N LEU A 996 47.58 -7.08 -12.94
CA LEU A 996 48.71 -6.68 -12.11
C LEU A 996 49.97 -6.44 -12.95
N LEU A 997 50.29 -7.35 -13.87
CA LEU A 997 51.41 -7.23 -14.79
C LEU A 997 51.28 -5.97 -15.68
N SER A 998 50.09 -5.71 -16.22
CA SER A 998 49.83 -4.53 -17.06
C SER A 998 49.99 -3.19 -16.34
N ILE A 999 49.85 -3.16 -15.01
CA ILE A 999 50.04 -1.93 -14.21
C ILE A 999 51.53 -1.73 -13.84
N LEU A 1000 52.28 -2.82 -13.76
CA LEU A 1000 53.73 -2.81 -13.51
C LEU A 1000 54.53 -2.48 -14.77
N GLU A 1001 54.04 -2.86 -15.94
CA GLU A 1001 54.65 -2.51 -17.21
C GLU A 1001 54.37 -1.03 -17.57
N PRO A 1002 55.37 -0.32 -18.13
CA PRO A 1002 55.27 1.10 -18.44
C PRO A 1002 54.31 1.44 -19.59
#